data_AF-S7QGC9-F1
#
_entry.id   AF-S7QGC9-F1
#
_cell.length_a   1.000
_cell.length_b   1.000
_cell.length_c   1.000
_cell.angle_alpha   90.00
_cell.angle_beta   90.00
_cell.angle_gamma   90.00
#
_symmetry.space_group_name_H-M   'P 1'
#
loop_
_entity.id
_entity.type
_entity.pdbx_description
1 polymer ?
#
loop_
_entity_poly.entity_id
_entity_poly.type
_entity_poly.pdbx_seq_one_letter_code
_entity_poly.pdbx_strand_id
1 'polypeptide(L)'
;MTLWKYSLLAVSLISLSFFLQDKRNKHLEYSVSLDKTARSSAAVPHPAQSKQSQGLCQPVMVEKLDLGKEEKKKILQELDQEQISSESKNHLETFKEMQRRSPVLQLTSYKVLAGALPQEKKLLTVGISSVQRPHGSTLLHTLQSLFQASSESELDCIVVLVHLSDPDPAWLSQMVASISGLFQPHLEAQKLLVIHGHLSGSLVPGDLGNINDSSPCEAVYSRQKVDYALLMNFAASLSEYFLMVEDHVDCTPKFVSTIYWALAAWKERPWVTLEFSSLSFSGKVFHSSDLSRLTTFLLLFPKDTPTHLLLSEFRLLLAQHVPIRFSPSVFYPTGNYSASENTCFPVEKEVVFGDPDNPVANVLTDMRPIPNVIPHYAYFLNTESYITLDALRGNYLVVVLERPQKVVRIEVLTGADKQGQYRLQQGQVELGYDPLAHPESCARYTVLGPLVQGNLDQRVFYEEGTVEQLSCIRLLVLASQGSWLVIRQIRSAALLASLGAGLLTLLGLALGSYLVRRSRRPRVTLLDPNEKYLLRLLDKTTVSHNTKRFRFALPTAQHTLGLPVGKHVYLSARIDGSLVIRPYTPVTSDEDQGYVDLVIKDQFPVHLDSPTMTAVEIRNFSIQPNQKSPPEPRVAKRLGMIAGGTGITPMLQLIRAILKDPTDPTQCSLLFANQTEKDIILREDLEELQAQYPSRFQLWFTLDHPPADWAYSQGFVTADMIQEHLPSPGDDVLLLLCGPPPMVQLACHPNLDKLGYSQKMRFTY
;
A
#
# COMPACT_ATOMS: atom_id res chain seq x y z
N MET A 1 -4.47 74.47 13.98
CA MET A 1 -3.58 74.15 12.84
C MET A 1 -4.11 72.87 12.21
N THR A 2 -5.12 72.97 11.33
CA THR A 2 -4.98 72.92 9.84
C THR A 2 -4.27 71.63 9.39
N LEU A 3 -4.88 70.65 8.71
CA LEU A 3 -6.10 70.63 7.89
C LEU A 3 -6.76 69.23 7.94
N TRP A 4 -8.07 69.24 8.15
CA TRP A 4 -9.04 68.15 7.93
C TRP A 4 -9.68 68.29 6.54
N LYS A 5 -10.41 67.25 6.12
CA LYS A 5 -11.39 67.13 4.99
C LYS A 5 -10.75 66.62 3.68
N TYR A 6 -11.24 65.58 3.00
CA TYR A 6 -12.63 65.28 2.66
C TYR A 6 -12.95 63.78 2.56
N SER A 7 -14.22 63.49 2.76
CA SER A 7 -14.88 62.20 3.00
C SER A 7 -15.38 61.49 1.74
N LEU A 8 -15.71 60.21 1.93
CA LEU A 8 -16.69 59.39 1.20
C LEU A 8 -17.95 60.13 0.72
N LEU A 9 -18.43 59.76 -0.49
CA LEU A 9 -19.80 59.76 -1.07
C LEU A 9 -19.61 59.65 -2.60
N ALA A 10 -20.40 58.98 -3.44
CA ALA A 10 -21.54 58.08 -3.35
C ALA A 10 -21.69 57.46 -4.76
N VAL A 11 -22.43 56.36 -4.81
CA VAL A 11 -22.89 55.63 -5.99
C VAL A 11 -23.89 56.46 -6.83
N SER A 12 -23.88 56.23 -8.14
CA SER A 12 -24.96 56.40 -9.13
C SER A 12 -25.29 57.77 -9.77
N LEU A 13 -25.14 57.75 -11.10
CA LEU A 13 -26.14 58.06 -12.14
C LEU A 13 -26.20 59.46 -12.80
N ILE A 14 -26.00 59.37 -14.14
CA ILE A 14 -26.74 60.03 -15.24
C ILE A 14 -26.19 61.36 -15.77
N SER A 15 -25.47 61.21 -16.88
CA SER A 15 -25.78 61.73 -18.23
C SER A 15 -26.02 63.24 -18.45
N LEU A 16 -25.37 63.77 -19.50
CA LEU A 16 -25.94 63.88 -20.86
C LEU A 16 -25.51 65.19 -21.56
N SER A 17 -24.85 65.05 -22.71
CA SER A 17 -24.81 66.00 -23.83
C SER A 17 -24.48 65.11 -25.05
N PHE A 18 -25.41 64.46 -25.77
CA PHE A 18 -26.56 64.94 -26.57
C PHE A 18 -26.08 65.92 -27.65
N PHE A 19 -25.96 65.55 -28.93
CA PHE A 19 -27.00 65.45 -30.00
C PHE A 19 -26.24 65.10 -31.32
N LEU A 20 -26.74 64.47 -32.40
CA LEU A 20 -27.98 63.77 -32.78
C LEU A 20 -27.80 63.15 -34.20
N GLN A 21 -28.68 62.18 -34.55
CA GLN A 21 -29.19 61.79 -35.89
C GLN A 21 -28.27 61.06 -36.90
N ASP A 22 -28.71 60.16 -37.80
CA ASP A 22 -29.93 59.36 -38.07
C ASP A 22 -29.65 58.52 -39.36
N LYS A 23 -30.46 57.47 -39.59
CA LYS A 23 -30.79 56.81 -40.88
C LYS A 23 -29.86 55.81 -41.62
N ARG A 24 -30.34 54.56 -41.62
CA ARG A 24 -30.80 53.71 -42.76
C ARG A 24 -29.87 53.41 -43.96
N ASN A 25 -29.77 52.10 -44.24
CA ASN A 25 -29.87 51.38 -45.53
C ASN A 25 -29.09 51.89 -46.77
N LYS A 26 -28.23 51.04 -47.35
CA LYS A 26 -28.45 50.31 -48.63
C LYS A 26 -27.16 49.71 -49.22
N HIS A 27 -27.30 48.47 -49.71
CA HIS A 27 -26.79 47.87 -50.96
C HIS A 27 -25.41 48.22 -51.54
N LEU A 28 -24.66 47.16 -51.89
CA LEU A 28 -24.25 46.95 -53.28
C LEU A 28 -24.38 45.46 -53.65
N GLU A 29 -25.18 45.22 -54.70
CA GLU A 29 -25.30 43.98 -55.45
C GLU A 29 -24.05 43.72 -56.30
N TYR A 30 -23.75 42.46 -56.60
CA TYR A 30 -23.67 42.01 -58.00
C TYR A 30 -24.03 40.51 -58.08
N SER A 31 -25.00 40.23 -58.94
CA SER A 31 -25.48 38.93 -59.38
C SER A 31 -24.57 38.35 -60.48
N VAL A 32 -24.56 37.02 -60.67
CA VAL A 32 -24.95 36.34 -61.92
C VAL A 32 -25.07 34.81 -61.67
N SER A 33 -26.18 34.30 -62.21
CA SER A 33 -26.68 32.93 -62.29
C SER A 33 -25.82 31.97 -63.14
N LEU A 34 -25.84 30.66 -62.88
CA LEU A 34 -26.41 29.66 -63.82
C LEU A 34 -26.16 28.19 -63.40
N ASP A 35 -27.28 27.50 -63.36
CA ASP A 35 -27.57 26.12 -63.80
C ASP A 35 -27.00 24.87 -63.13
N LYS A 36 -27.98 24.12 -62.60
CA LYS A 36 -28.02 22.66 -62.55
C LYS A 36 -28.07 22.10 -63.96
N THR A 37 -27.28 21.07 -64.26
CA THR A 37 -27.76 19.93 -65.04
C THR A 37 -26.86 18.71 -64.86
N ALA A 38 -27.51 17.56 -64.81
CA ALA A 38 -26.97 16.23 -64.54
C ALA A 38 -26.03 15.71 -65.64
N ARG A 39 -25.11 14.81 -65.27
CA ARG A 39 -24.91 13.52 -65.96
C ARG A 39 -23.96 12.57 -65.22
N SER A 40 -24.24 11.31 -65.45
CA SER A 40 -23.69 10.06 -64.91
C SER A 40 -22.26 9.71 -65.34
N SER A 41 -21.75 8.64 -64.69
CA SER A 41 -20.59 7.79 -65.04
C SER A 41 -19.23 8.32 -64.55
N ALA A 42 -18.31 7.54 -64.01
CA ALA A 42 -18.13 6.09 -63.99
C ALA A 42 -17.45 5.66 -62.69
N ALA A 43 -17.77 4.44 -62.23
CA ALA A 43 -17.11 3.78 -61.13
C ALA A 43 -15.74 3.23 -61.54
N VAL A 44 -14.73 3.43 -60.69
CA VAL A 44 -13.52 2.59 -60.60
C VAL A 44 -13.33 2.29 -59.11
N PRO A 45 -13.22 1.02 -58.68
CA PRO A 45 -13.36 0.64 -57.28
C PRO A 45 -12.07 0.84 -56.50
N HIS A 46 -12.15 1.50 -55.34
CA HIS A 46 -11.17 1.34 -54.27
C HIS A 46 -11.40 -0.02 -53.57
N PRO A 47 -10.34 -0.76 -53.22
CA PRO A 47 -10.48 -2.08 -52.64
C PRO A 47 -11.09 -1.96 -51.24
N ALA A 48 -12.18 -2.71 -51.03
CA ALA A 48 -12.73 -2.95 -49.71
C ALA A 48 -11.67 -3.68 -48.87
N GLN A 49 -11.02 -2.96 -47.96
CA GLN A 49 -10.38 -3.60 -46.82
C GLN A 49 -11.50 -4.12 -45.91
N SER A 50 -11.73 -5.42 -45.99
CA SER A 50 -12.45 -6.19 -45.01
C SER A 50 -11.91 -5.85 -43.62
N LYS A 51 -12.71 -5.19 -42.78
CA LYS A 51 -12.49 -5.17 -41.33
C LYS A 51 -12.61 -6.60 -40.83
N GLN A 52 -11.49 -7.32 -40.73
CA GLN A 52 -11.39 -8.41 -39.77
C GLN A 52 -11.52 -7.77 -38.39
N SER A 53 -12.64 -8.00 -37.72
CA SER A 53 -12.74 -7.79 -36.28
C SER A 53 -11.68 -8.68 -35.62
N GLN A 54 -10.60 -8.08 -35.12
CA GLN A 54 -9.72 -8.78 -34.18
C GLN A 54 -10.60 -9.22 -33.01
N GLY A 55 -10.74 -10.53 -32.83
CA GLY A 55 -11.49 -11.09 -31.69
C GLY A 55 -10.85 -10.62 -30.39
N LEU A 56 -11.68 -10.29 -29.40
CA LEU A 56 -11.22 -10.10 -28.02
C LEU A 56 -10.42 -11.37 -27.63
N CYS A 57 -9.24 -11.21 -27.02
CA CYS A 57 -8.39 -12.32 -26.54
C CYS A 57 -7.60 -13.14 -27.58
N GLN A 58 -7.33 -12.62 -28.78
CA GLN A 58 -6.26 -13.17 -29.62
C GLN A 58 -4.87 -12.77 -29.09
N PRO A 59 -3.86 -13.67 -29.11
CA PRO A 59 -2.49 -13.27 -28.82
C PRO A 59 -2.05 -12.23 -29.84
N VAL A 60 -1.60 -11.06 -29.37
CA VAL A 60 -1.03 -10.03 -30.23
C VAL A 60 0.23 -10.61 -30.88
N MET A 61 0.15 -10.95 -32.16
CA MET A 61 1.31 -11.28 -32.99
C MET A 61 2.19 -10.04 -33.11
N VAL A 62 3.26 -9.99 -32.31
CA VAL A 62 4.34 -9.02 -32.51
C VAL A 62 5.24 -9.60 -33.61
N GLU A 63 5.39 -8.86 -34.71
CA GLU A 63 6.38 -9.17 -35.75
C GLU A 63 7.74 -9.47 -35.09
N LYS A 64 8.30 -10.63 -35.43
CA LYS A 64 9.68 -11.00 -35.10
C LYS A 64 10.62 -9.91 -35.60
N LEU A 65 11.07 -9.04 -34.71
CA LEU A 65 12.23 -8.18 -34.91
C LEU A 65 13.35 -8.60 -33.95
N ASP A 66 14.28 -9.35 -34.57
CA ASP A 66 15.68 -9.62 -34.32
C ASP A 66 16.22 -10.04 -32.94
N LEU A 67 17.16 -11.00 -33.05
CA LEU A 67 17.91 -11.73 -32.04
C LEU A 67 18.65 -10.88 -30.97
N GLY A 68 18.58 -9.55 -31.03
CA GLY A 68 19.19 -8.64 -30.05
C GLY A 68 18.36 -8.40 -28.77
N LYS A 69 17.08 -8.80 -28.73
CA LYS A 69 16.23 -8.65 -27.53
C LYS A 69 16.44 -9.74 -26.48
N GLU A 70 16.75 -10.97 -26.88
CA GLU A 70 17.05 -12.08 -25.96
C GLU A 70 18.38 -11.83 -25.22
N GLU A 71 19.40 -11.32 -25.94
CA GLU A 71 20.67 -10.89 -25.35
C GLU A 71 20.50 -9.66 -24.47
N LYS A 72 19.70 -8.65 -24.85
CA LYS A 72 19.40 -7.51 -23.96
C LYS A 72 18.60 -7.92 -22.72
N LYS A 73 17.71 -8.91 -22.82
CA LYS A 73 16.94 -9.44 -21.70
C LYS A 73 17.82 -10.25 -20.75
N LYS A 74 18.77 -11.03 -21.29
CA LYS A 74 19.82 -11.71 -20.52
C LYS A 74 20.79 -10.71 -19.86
N ILE A 75 21.23 -9.69 -20.58
CA ILE A 75 22.16 -8.67 -20.06
C ILE A 75 21.48 -7.80 -19.00
N LEU A 76 20.19 -7.43 -19.13
CA LEU A 76 19.45 -6.78 -18.04
C LEU A 76 19.22 -7.72 -16.85
N GLN A 77 18.99 -9.02 -17.07
CA GLN A 77 18.89 -10.01 -15.99
C GLN A 77 20.22 -10.25 -15.28
N GLU A 78 21.34 -10.23 -16.01
CA GLU A 78 22.70 -10.41 -15.49
C GLU A 78 23.19 -9.14 -14.77
N LEU A 79 22.89 -7.95 -15.29
CA LEU A 79 23.17 -6.66 -14.63
C LEU A 79 22.32 -6.46 -13.36
N ASP A 80 21.06 -6.91 -13.33
CA ASP A 80 20.26 -6.95 -12.09
C ASP A 80 20.75 -8.07 -11.14
N GLN A 81 21.28 -9.20 -11.64
CA GLN A 81 21.79 -10.28 -10.80
C GLN A 81 23.16 -10.00 -10.14
N GLU A 82 23.94 -9.07 -10.71
CA GLU A 82 25.23 -8.64 -10.18
C GLU A 82 25.11 -7.53 -9.10
N GLN A 83 23.94 -6.90 -8.95
CA GLN A 83 23.64 -5.89 -7.91
C GLN A 83 22.75 -6.39 -6.76
N ILE A 84 22.48 -7.69 -6.67
CA ILE A 84 21.73 -8.28 -5.55
C ILE A 84 22.74 -8.78 -4.50
N SER A 85 22.70 -8.18 -3.30
CA SER A 85 23.51 -8.64 -2.15
C SER A 85 23.26 -10.13 -1.87
N SER A 86 24.25 -10.83 -1.31
CA SER A 86 24.14 -12.25 -0.95
C SER A 86 22.95 -12.54 -0.02
N GLU A 87 22.47 -11.53 0.71
CA GLU A 87 21.33 -11.59 1.62
C GLU A 87 19.99 -11.45 0.89
N SER A 88 19.88 -10.59 -0.13
CA SER A 88 18.72 -10.54 -1.03
C SER A 88 18.61 -11.81 -1.89
N LYS A 89 19.75 -12.44 -2.22
CA LYS A 89 19.75 -13.82 -2.73
C LYS A 89 19.20 -14.77 -1.68
N ASN A 90 19.58 -14.69 -0.40
CA ASN A 90 19.03 -15.55 0.66
C ASN A 90 17.54 -15.30 0.97
N HIS A 91 17.02 -14.07 0.92
CA HIS A 91 15.58 -13.80 1.09
C HIS A 91 14.78 -14.25 -0.11
N LEU A 92 15.30 -14.01 -1.33
CA LEU A 92 14.74 -14.55 -2.55
C LEU A 92 14.81 -16.09 -2.54
N GLU A 93 15.88 -16.69 -2.02
CA GLU A 93 16.02 -18.14 -1.84
C GLU A 93 15.10 -18.67 -0.73
N THR A 94 14.89 -17.96 0.38
CA THR A 94 13.92 -18.34 1.44
C THR A 94 12.49 -18.25 0.92
N PHE A 95 12.21 -17.23 0.10
CA PHE A 95 10.95 -17.04 -0.59
C PHE A 95 10.75 -18.01 -1.76
N LYS A 96 11.82 -18.45 -2.42
CA LYS A 96 11.84 -19.59 -3.35
C LYS A 96 11.72 -20.93 -2.62
N GLU A 97 12.23 -21.05 -1.41
CA GLU A 97 12.06 -22.24 -0.55
C GLU A 97 10.59 -22.33 -0.11
N MET A 98 9.93 -21.18 0.15
CA MET A 98 8.47 -21.08 0.29
C MET A 98 7.70 -21.41 -1.01
N GLN A 99 8.33 -21.38 -2.20
CA GLN A 99 7.73 -21.86 -3.45
C GLN A 99 7.67 -23.40 -3.53
N ARG A 100 8.39 -24.13 -2.69
CA ARG A 100 8.17 -25.58 -2.57
C ARG A 100 6.79 -25.77 -1.95
N ARG A 101 5.81 -26.15 -2.79
CA ARG A 101 4.40 -26.50 -2.47
C ARG A 101 4.21 -26.67 -0.96
N SER A 102 3.58 -25.67 -0.31
CA SER A 102 3.31 -25.68 1.13
C SER A 102 2.94 -27.09 1.59
N PRO A 103 3.65 -27.69 2.57
CA PRO A 103 3.33 -29.01 3.07
C PRO A 103 1.85 -29.16 3.47
N VAL A 104 1.23 -28.05 3.90
CA VAL A 104 -0.18 -27.96 4.30
C VAL A 104 -1.12 -28.19 3.10
N LEU A 105 -0.76 -27.70 1.91
CA LEU A 105 -1.58 -27.86 0.71
C LEU A 105 -1.41 -29.22 0.03
N GLN A 106 -0.37 -29.99 0.40
CA GLN A 106 -0.21 -31.39 -0.06
C GLN A 106 -1.27 -32.33 0.53
N LEU A 107 -1.94 -31.90 1.60
CA LEU A 107 -3.02 -32.62 2.27
C LEU A 107 -4.43 -32.16 1.81
N THR A 108 -4.52 -31.42 0.71
CA THR A 108 -5.81 -30.95 0.19
C THR A 108 -6.45 -32.00 -0.70
N SER A 109 -7.74 -32.23 -0.49
CA SER A 109 -8.58 -33.06 -1.37
C SER A 109 -9.60 -32.17 -2.07
N TYR A 110 -9.71 -32.32 -3.39
CA TYR A 110 -10.68 -31.61 -4.21
C TYR A 110 -11.64 -32.58 -4.86
N LYS A 111 -12.93 -32.23 -4.84
CA LYS A 111 -13.99 -32.91 -5.58
C LYS A 111 -14.60 -31.92 -6.57
N VAL A 112 -14.55 -32.26 -7.86
CA VAL A 112 -15.34 -31.55 -8.87
C VAL A 112 -16.80 -31.97 -8.69
N LEU A 113 -17.67 -31.00 -8.44
CA LEU A 113 -19.09 -31.23 -8.20
C LEU A 113 -19.93 -31.03 -9.46
N ALA A 114 -19.56 -30.07 -10.32
CA ALA A 114 -20.23 -29.81 -11.59
C ALA A 114 -19.28 -29.12 -12.60
N GLY A 115 -19.50 -29.36 -13.89
CA GLY A 115 -18.68 -28.82 -14.97
C GLY A 115 -17.40 -29.65 -15.20
N ALA A 116 -16.56 -29.18 -16.12
CA ALA A 116 -15.29 -29.80 -16.46
C ALA A 116 -14.16 -28.77 -16.52
N LEU A 117 -12.94 -29.23 -16.32
CA LEU A 117 -11.74 -28.40 -16.46
C LEU A 117 -11.63 -27.90 -17.91
N PRO A 118 -11.21 -26.64 -18.12
CA PRO A 118 -11.00 -26.11 -19.47
C PRO A 118 -9.88 -26.89 -20.16
N GLN A 119 -10.07 -27.20 -21.45
CA GLN A 119 -9.06 -27.90 -22.26
C GLN A 119 -7.80 -27.07 -22.52
N GLU A 120 -7.97 -25.76 -22.61
CA GLU A 120 -6.88 -24.81 -22.84
C GLU A 120 -6.82 -23.80 -21.69
N LYS A 121 -5.61 -23.32 -21.41
CA LYS A 121 -5.39 -22.29 -20.40
C LYS A 121 -6.13 -21.01 -20.82
N LYS A 122 -7.03 -20.54 -19.98
CA LYS A 122 -7.83 -19.32 -20.22
C LYS A 122 -7.02 -18.06 -19.90
N LEU A 123 -7.53 -16.89 -20.28
CA LEU A 123 -6.92 -15.63 -19.88
C LEU A 123 -7.14 -15.39 -18.39
N LEU A 124 -8.39 -15.49 -17.92
CA LEU A 124 -8.79 -15.08 -16.58
C LEU A 124 -9.66 -16.14 -15.91
N THR A 125 -9.34 -16.52 -14.67
CA THR A 125 -10.25 -17.28 -13.81
C THR A 125 -10.98 -16.31 -12.89
N VAL A 126 -12.31 -16.34 -12.90
CA VAL A 126 -13.14 -15.61 -11.95
C VAL A 126 -13.46 -16.53 -10.78
N GLY A 127 -12.76 -16.36 -9.66
CA GLY A 127 -12.90 -17.20 -8.48
C GLY A 127 -13.90 -16.65 -7.48
N ILE A 128 -14.88 -17.48 -7.11
CA ILE A 128 -15.89 -17.18 -6.09
C ILE A 128 -15.87 -18.30 -5.05
N SER A 129 -15.84 -17.94 -3.76
CA SER A 129 -16.06 -18.90 -2.66
C SER A 129 -17.39 -18.61 -1.98
N SER A 130 -18.20 -19.64 -1.72
CA SER A 130 -19.51 -19.48 -1.09
C SER A 130 -19.77 -20.55 -0.03
N VAL A 131 -20.54 -20.15 0.98
CA VAL A 131 -20.86 -20.90 2.19
C VAL A 131 -22.36 -20.77 2.49
N GLN A 132 -22.93 -21.75 3.20
CA GLN A 132 -24.30 -21.66 3.67
C GLN A 132 -24.48 -20.51 4.66
N ARG A 133 -25.47 -19.63 4.39
CA ARG A 133 -25.81 -18.49 5.26
C ARG A 133 -27.25 -18.60 5.79
N PRO A 134 -27.55 -18.02 6.98
CA PRO A 134 -28.89 -18.08 7.57
C PRO A 134 -30.02 -17.48 6.71
N HIS A 135 -29.70 -16.50 5.87
CA HIS A 135 -30.65 -15.78 5.02
C HIS A 135 -30.73 -16.30 3.57
N GLY A 136 -30.13 -17.46 3.30
CA GLY A 136 -30.01 -18.02 1.94
C GLY A 136 -28.69 -17.65 1.25
N SER A 137 -28.39 -18.32 0.15
CA SER A 137 -27.17 -18.09 -0.63
C SER A 137 -27.37 -17.00 -1.67
N THR A 138 -26.48 -16.00 -1.69
CA THR A 138 -26.42 -14.93 -2.70
C THR A 138 -25.65 -15.33 -3.96
N LEU A 139 -25.01 -16.52 -3.96
CA LEU A 139 -24.16 -17.01 -5.04
C LEU A 139 -24.90 -17.04 -6.39
N LEU A 140 -26.14 -17.55 -6.42
CA LEU A 140 -26.91 -17.68 -7.66
C LEU A 140 -27.18 -16.31 -8.30
N HIS A 141 -27.41 -15.28 -7.48
CA HIS A 141 -27.58 -13.90 -7.95
C HIS A 141 -26.27 -13.37 -8.55
N THR A 142 -25.15 -13.55 -7.87
CA THR A 142 -23.83 -13.15 -8.35
C THR A 142 -23.48 -13.84 -9.67
N LEU A 143 -23.72 -15.15 -9.79
CA LEU A 143 -23.50 -15.89 -11.04
C LEU A 143 -24.39 -15.36 -12.17
N GLN A 144 -25.67 -15.09 -11.88
CA GLN A 144 -26.59 -14.52 -12.85
C GLN A 144 -26.12 -13.14 -13.33
N SER A 145 -25.73 -12.27 -12.41
CA SER A 145 -25.18 -10.93 -12.69
C SER A 145 -23.92 -11.03 -13.57
N LEU A 146 -23.00 -11.93 -13.24
CA LEU A 146 -21.75 -12.16 -13.99
C LEU A 146 -22.01 -12.61 -15.43
N PHE A 147 -22.83 -13.66 -15.62
CA PHE A 147 -23.09 -14.21 -16.95
C PHE A 147 -23.91 -13.25 -17.82
N GLN A 148 -24.88 -12.52 -17.23
CA GLN A 148 -25.67 -11.53 -17.96
C GLN A 148 -24.85 -10.28 -18.33
N ALA A 149 -23.85 -9.91 -17.53
CA ALA A 149 -22.96 -8.79 -17.80
C ALA A 149 -21.89 -9.08 -18.86
N SER A 150 -21.74 -10.34 -19.29
CA SER A 150 -20.68 -10.82 -20.18
C SER A 150 -21.21 -11.20 -21.55
N SER A 151 -20.51 -10.80 -22.60
CA SER A 151 -20.76 -11.28 -23.97
C SER A 151 -20.15 -12.68 -24.20
N GLU A 152 -20.61 -13.42 -25.22
CA GLU A 152 -20.04 -14.73 -25.57
C GLU A 152 -18.53 -14.67 -25.82
N SER A 153 -18.05 -13.63 -26.50
CA SER A 153 -16.61 -13.43 -26.74
C SER A 153 -15.81 -13.18 -25.46
N GLU A 154 -16.41 -12.58 -24.43
CA GLU A 154 -15.76 -12.42 -23.12
C GLU A 154 -15.76 -13.74 -22.35
N LEU A 155 -16.86 -14.49 -22.42
CA LEU A 155 -16.99 -15.79 -21.77
C LEU A 155 -16.01 -16.83 -22.32
N ASP A 156 -15.61 -16.73 -23.59
CA ASP A 156 -14.61 -17.62 -24.18
C ASP A 156 -13.21 -17.41 -23.59
N CYS A 157 -12.92 -16.21 -23.05
CA CYS A 157 -11.64 -15.86 -22.46
C CYS A 157 -11.51 -16.25 -20.99
N ILE A 158 -12.63 -16.55 -20.32
CA ILE A 158 -12.65 -16.76 -18.88
C ILE A 158 -13.11 -18.17 -18.50
N VAL A 159 -12.85 -18.53 -17.25
CA VAL A 159 -13.53 -19.63 -16.58
C VAL A 159 -14.00 -19.15 -15.22
N VAL A 160 -15.27 -19.36 -14.90
CA VAL A 160 -15.83 -19.07 -13.58
C VAL A 160 -15.62 -20.28 -12.69
N LEU A 161 -14.86 -20.12 -11.61
CA LEU A 161 -14.56 -21.16 -10.64
C LEU A 161 -15.30 -20.88 -9.34
N VAL A 162 -16.21 -21.77 -8.97
CA VAL A 162 -16.97 -21.70 -7.72
C VAL A 162 -16.45 -22.74 -6.75
N HIS A 163 -16.01 -22.29 -5.59
CA HIS A 163 -15.69 -23.14 -4.45
C HIS A 163 -16.85 -23.12 -3.43
N LEU A 164 -17.51 -24.27 -3.26
CA LEU A 164 -18.52 -24.45 -2.22
C LEU A 164 -17.81 -24.94 -0.95
N SER A 165 -17.63 -24.05 0.03
CA SER A 165 -16.79 -24.30 1.21
C SER A 165 -17.54 -24.87 2.42
N ASP A 166 -18.86 -25.04 2.33
CA ASP A 166 -19.62 -25.63 3.42
C ASP A 166 -19.45 -27.16 3.47
N PRO A 167 -19.23 -27.76 4.66
CA PRO A 167 -19.11 -29.20 4.80
C PRO A 167 -20.46 -29.94 4.73
N ASP A 168 -21.61 -29.27 4.83
CA ASP A 168 -22.93 -29.93 4.80
C ASP A 168 -23.23 -30.58 3.43
N PRO A 169 -23.26 -31.92 3.34
CA PRO A 169 -23.53 -32.61 2.08
C PRO A 169 -24.93 -32.36 1.52
N ALA A 170 -25.92 -32.05 2.38
CA ALA A 170 -27.28 -31.76 1.94
C ALA A 170 -27.33 -30.40 1.22
N TRP A 171 -26.75 -29.37 1.85
CA TRP A 171 -26.60 -28.05 1.23
C TRP A 171 -25.77 -28.12 -0.06
N LEU A 172 -24.64 -28.83 -0.07
CA LEU A 172 -23.80 -29.00 -1.26
C LEU A 172 -24.61 -29.61 -2.41
N SER A 173 -25.34 -30.70 -2.15
CA SER A 173 -26.14 -31.38 -3.18
C SER A 173 -27.26 -30.48 -3.72
N GLN A 174 -27.94 -29.75 -2.83
CA GLN A 174 -28.99 -28.79 -3.21
C GLN A 174 -28.42 -27.64 -4.06
N MET A 175 -27.31 -27.04 -3.63
CA MET A 175 -26.69 -25.92 -4.34
C MET A 175 -26.18 -26.34 -5.72
N VAL A 176 -25.56 -27.51 -5.83
CA VAL A 176 -25.13 -28.08 -7.11
C VAL A 176 -26.32 -28.32 -8.03
N ALA A 177 -27.44 -28.83 -7.52
CA ALA A 177 -28.65 -29.02 -8.32
C ALA A 177 -29.21 -27.67 -8.82
N SER A 178 -29.24 -26.64 -7.97
CA SER A 178 -29.66 -25.29 -8.37
C SER A 178 -28.73 -24.67 -9.42
N ILE A 179 -27.41 -24.78 -9.25
CA ILE A 179 -26.43 -24.29 -10.24
C ILE A 179 -26.59 -25.05 -11.55
N SER A 180 -26.74 -26.38 -11.50
CA SER A 180 -26.91 -27.21 -12.69
C SER A 180 -28.19 -26.86 -13.43
N GLY A 181 -29.31 -26.62 -12.74
CA GLY A 181 -30.57 -26.24 -13.37
C GLY A 181 -30.56 -24.86 -14.03
N LEU A 182 -29.84 -23.89 -13.46
CA LEU A 182 -29.83 -22.50 -13.95
C LEU A 182 -28.70 -22.21 -14.95
N PHE A 183 -27.57 -22.90 -14.84
CA PHE A 183 -26.34 -22.59 -15.59
C PHE A 183 -25.81 -23.79 -16.40
N GLN A 184 -26.67 -24.77 -16.71
CA GLN A 184 -26.30 -25.95 -17.52
C GLN A 184 -25.50 -25.62 -18.80
N PRO A 185 -25.91 -24.63 -19.62
CA PRO A 185 -25.17 -24.33 -20.85
C PRO A 185 -23.72 -23.88 -20.58
N HIS A 186 -23.48 -23.17 -19.47
CA HIS A 186 -22.15 -22.72 -19.10
C HIS A 186 -21.29 -23.85 -18.51
N LEU A 187 -21.90 -24.82 -17.82
CA LEU A 187 -21.21 -26.03 -17.36
C LEU A 187 -20.76 -26.89 -18.54
N GLU A 188 -21.66 -27.13 -19.50
CA GLU A 188 -21.38 -27.92 -20.71
C GLU A 188 -20.33 -27.25 -21.61
N ALA A 189 -20.37 -25.91 -21.71
CA ALA A 189 -19.38 -25.13 -22.44
C ALA A 189 -18.03 -24.95 -21.72
N GLN A 190 -17.83 -25.58 -20.54
CA GLN A 190 -16.61 -25.43 -19.72
C GLN A 190 -16.31 -23.98 -19.30
N LYS A 191 -17.36 -23.16 -19.20
CA LYS A 191 -17.31 -21.75 -18.77
C LYS A 191 -17.54 -21.60 -17.26
N LEU A 192 -18.15 -22.61 -16.63
CA LEU A 192 -18.40 -22.69 -15.20
C LEU A 192 -17.87 -24.02 -14.65
N LEU A 193 -17.16 -23.97 -13.52
CA LEU A 193 -16.64 -25.12 -12.81
C LEU A 193 -16.96 -24.99 -11.32
N VAL A 194 -17.56 -26.02 -10.73
CA VAL A 194 -17.93 -26.05 -9.32
C VAL A 194 -17.11 -27.12 -8.60
N ILE A 195 -16.43 -26.72 -7.53
CA ILE A 195 -15.58 -27.59 -6.74
C ILE A 195 -15.95 -27.53 -5.25
N HIS A 196 -15.59 -28.57 -4.53
CA HIS A 196 -15.52 -28.59 -3.09
C HIS A 196 -14.12 -29.03 -2.68
N GLY A 197 -13.45 -28.21 -1.86
CA GLY A 197 -12.11 -28.48 -1.34
C GLY A 197 -12.15 -28.60 0.18
N HIS A 198 -11.35 -29.51 0.72
CA HIS A 198 -11.15 -29.62 2.16
C HIS A 198 -9.68 -29.93 2.50
N LEU A 199 -9.20 -29.42 3.63
CA LEU A 199 -7.87 -29.68 4.18
C LEU A 199 -7.89 -30.90 5.09
N SER A 200 -7.25 -32.00 4.69
CA SER A 200 -7.20 -33.23 5.49
C SER A 200 -6.13 -33.13 6.58
N GLY A 201 -6.53 -32.98 7.85
CA GLY A 201 -5.63 -33.04 9.01
C GLY A 201 -5.97 -32.04 10.10
N SER A 202 -5.62 -32.36 11.36
CA SER A 202 -5.85 -31.58 12.58
C SER A 202 -5.05 -30.25 12.67
N LEU A 203 -4.70 -29.64 11.55
CA LEU A 203 -4.04 -28.33 11.48
C LEU A 203 -5.05 -27.19 11.28
N VAL A 204 -6.34 -27.45 11.51
CA VAL A 204 -7.26 -26.41 11.98
C VAL A 204 -7.07 -26.34 13.50
N PRO A 205 -6.50 -25.27 14.08
CA PRO A 205 -6.51 -25.11 15.53
C PRO A 205 -7.95 -25.07 16.05
N GLY A 206 -8.42 -26.15 16.66
CA GLY A 206 -9.69 -26.18 17.37
C GLY A 206 -10.80 -26.94 16.66
N ASP A 207 -11.14 -28.07 17.26
CA ASP A 207 -12.54 -28.47 17.45
C ASP A 207 -13.45 -27.25 17.54
N LEU A 208 -14.53 -27.26 16.75
CA LEU A 208 -15.67 -26.33 16.87
C LEU A 208 -16.46 -26.53 18.19
N GLY A 209 -15.85 -27.11 19.23
CA GLY A 209 -16.47 -27.51 20.48
C GLY A 209 -16.36 -26.51 21.64
N ASN A 210 -15.48 -25.51 21.58
CA ASN A 210 -15.31 -24.49 22.64
C ASN A 210 -15.49 -23.07 22.10
N ILE A 211 -16.68 -22.78 21.59
CA ILE A 211 -17.12 -21.45 21.18
C ILE A 211 -17.73 -20.76 22.40
N ASN A 212 -16.92 -20.14 23.24
CA ASN A 212 -17.42 -19.15 24.19
C ASN A 212 -16.50 -17.92 24.36
N ASP A 213 -15.24 -17.95 23.88
CA ASP A 213 -14.29 -16.83 24.08
C ASP A 213 -13.67 -16.23 22.79
N SER A 214 -13.99 -16.71 21.59
CA SER A 214 -13.50 -16.12 20.33
C SER A 214 -14.41 -14.98 19.85
N SER A 215 -13.84 -13.84 19.45
CA SER A 215 -14.63 -12.76 18.83
C SER A 215 -15.35 -13.29 17.56
N PRO A 216 -16.59 -12.84 17.26
CA PRO A 216 -17.33 -13.30 16.08
C PRO A 216 -16.57 -13.18 14.75
N CYS A 217 -15.64 -12.22 14.67
CA CYS A 217 -14.84 -11.97 13.47
C CYS A 217 -13.68 -12.96 13.26
N GLU A 218 -13.12 -13.51 14.34
CA GLU A 218 -11.97 -14.41 14.26
C GLU A 218 -12.31 -15.71 13.51
N ALA A 219 -13.47 -16.29 13.81
CA ALA A 219 -13.96 -17.47 13.11
C ALA A 219 -14.21 -17.18 11.61
N VAL A 220 -14.76 -15.99 11.31
CA VAL A 220 -15.00 -15.54 9.94
C VAL A 220 -13.68 -15.37 9.17
N TYR A 221 -12.67 -14.71 9.76
CA TYR A 221 -11.36 -14.53 9.14
C TYR A 221 -10.63 -15.86 8.91
N SER A 222 -10.61 -16.72 9.93
CA SER A 222 -9.96 -18.03 9.81
C SER A 222 -10.58 -18.88 8.70
N ARG A 223 -11.91 -18.92 8.60
CA ARG A 223 -12.62 -19.66 7.55
C ARG A 223 -12.33 -19.07 6.18
N GLN A 224 -12.46 -17.75 6.04
CA GLN A 224 -12.26 -17.05 4.78
C GLN A 224 -10.84 -17.23 4.22
N LYS A 225 -9.80 -17.22 5.06
CA LYS A 225 -8.41 -17.48 4.63
C LYS A 225 -8.26 -18.86 4.01
N VAL A 226 -8.83 -19.88 4.65
CA VAL A 226 -8.79 -21.27 4.15
C VAL A 226 -9.55 -21.40 2.84
N ASP A 227 -10.75 -20.82 2.77
CA ASP A 227 -11.63 -20.87 1.62
C ASP A 227 -10.97 -20.27 0.36
N TYR A 228 -10.39 -19.07 0.48
CA TYR A 228 -9.67 -18.44 -0.62
C TYR A 228 -8.35 -19.13 -0.93
N ALA A 229 -7.65 -19.68 0.08
CA ALA A 229 -6.44 -20.44 -0.16
C ALA A 229 -6.72 -21.71 -1.00
N LEU A 230 -7.80 -22.43 -0.69
CA LEU A 230 -8.23 -23.61 -1.45
C LEU A 230 -8.65 -23.25 -2.87
N LEU A 231 -9.43 -22.18 -3.03
CA LEU A 231 -9.89 -21.68 -4.32
C LEU A 231 -8.71 -21.27 -5.22
N MET A 232 -7.79 -20.44 -4.72
CA MET A 232 -6.62 -19.97 -5.46
C MET A 232 -5.64 -21.10 -5.79
N ASN A 233 -5.45 -22.06 -4.87
CA ASN A 233 -4.60 -23.21 -5.11
C ASN A 233 -5.12 -24.08 -6.27
N PHE A 234 -6.44 -24.28 -6.35
CA PHE A 234 -7.05 -24.98 -7.49
C PHE A 234 -6.96 -24.16 -8.79
N ALA A 235 -7.11 -22.83 -8.70
CA ALA A 235 -7.12 -21.94 -9.86
C ALA A 235 -5.75 -21.75 -10.53
N ALA A 236 -4.64 -22.05 -9.85
CA ALA A 236 -3.28 -21.70 -10.27
C ALA A 236 -2.88 -22.14 -11.69
N SER A 237 -3.48 -23.22 -12.20
CA SER A 237 -3.21 -23.73 -13.55
C SER A 237 -4.31 -23.46 -14.58
N LEU A 238 -5.44 -22.86 -14.21
CA LEU A 238 -6.60 -22.70 -15.09
C LEU A 238 -6.46 -21.54 -16.07
N SER A 239 -5.75 -20.50 -15.67
CA SER A 239 -5.67 -19.24 -16.41
C SER A 239 -4.32 -18.51 -16.24
N GLU A 240 -4.08 -17.47 -17.04
CA GLU A 240 -2.93 -16.56 -16.87
C GLU A 240 -3.11 -15.63 -15.66
N TYR A 241 -4.32 -15.14 -15.43
CA TYR A 241 -4.68 -14.24 -14.34
C TYR A 241 -5.85 -14.78 -13.51
N PHE A 242 -5.95 -14.35 -12.26
CA PHE A 242 -7.02 -14.72 -11.34
C PHE A 242 -7.70 -13.48 -10.77
N LEU A 243 -9.01 -13.40 -10.95
CA LEU A 243 -9.88 -12.37 -10.39
C LEU A 243 -10.60 -12.96 -9.17
N MET A 244 -10.45 -12.31 -8.02
CA MET A 244 -11.16 -12.66 -6.80
C MET A 244 -12.49 -11.89 -6.69
N VAL A 245 -13.59 -12.62 -6.46
CA VAL A 245 -14.96 -12.10 -6.38
C VAL A 245 -15.69 -12.75 -5.22
N GLU A 246 -16.45 -11.96 -4.46
CA GLU A 246 -17.31 -12.48 -3.39
C GLU A 246 -18.63 -13.02 -3.95
N ASP A 247 -19.35 -13.84 -3.18
CA ASP A 247 -20.61 -14.44 -3.61
C ASP A 247 -21.83 -13.49 -3.51
N HIS A 248 -21.63 -12.20 -3.28
CA HIS A 248 -22.69 -11.20 -3.06
C HIS A 248 -22.39 -9.87 -3.78
N VAL A 249 -22.01 -9.96 -5.06
CA VAL A 249 -21.68 -8.77 -5.86
C VAL A 249 -22.35 -8.78 -7.23
N ASP A 250 -22.64 -7.57 -7.69
CA ASP A 250 -23.13 -7.27 -9.02
C ASP A 250 -22.01 -6.84 -9.96
N CYS A 251 -22.04 -7.37 -11.18
CA CYS A 251 -21.05 -7.11 -12.21
C CYS A 251 -21.59 -6.07 -13.21
N THR A 252 -20.80 -5.05 -13.54
CA THR A 252 -21.18 -4.12 -14.62
C THR A 252 -21.02 -4.77 -16.00
N PRO A 253 -21.83 -4.40 -16.99
CA PRO A 253 -21.63 -4.86 -18.37
C PRO A 253 -20.20 -4.62 -18.86
N LYS A 254 -19.62 -5.60 -19.56
CA LYS A 254 -18.26 -5.56 -20.12
C LYS A 254 -17.10 -5.49 -19.10
N PHE A 255 -17.33 -5.91 -17.85
CA PHE A 255 -16.26 -5.91 -16.84
C PHE A 255 -15.04 -6.74 -17.28
N VAL A 256 -15.25 -7.86 -17.99
CA VAL A 256 -14.17 -8.70 -18.53
C VAL A 256 -13.34 -7.93 -19.53
N SER A 257 -13.97 -7.24 -20.48
CA SER A 257 -13.29 -6.37 -21.43
C SER A 257 -12.49 -5.28 -20.72
N THR A 258 -13.07 -4.64 -19.70
CA THR A 258 -12.37 -3.61 -18.90
C THR A 258 -11.10 -4.17 -18.26
N ILE A 259 -11.17 -5.36 -17.67
CA ILE A 259 -10.01 -6.04 -17.08
C ILE A 259 -8.99 -6.42 -18.16
N TYR A 260 -9.44 -6.97 -19.30
CA TYR A 260 -8.57 -7.34 -20.42
C TYR A 260 -7.68 -6.18 -20.88
N TRP A 261 -8.26 -5.01 -21.09
CA TRP A 261 -7.52 -3.85 -21.58
C TRP A 261 -6.52 -3.31 -20.55
N ALA A 262 -6.87 -3.36 -19.27
CA ALA A 262 -5.93 -3.03 -18.20
C ALA A 262 -4.76 -4.03 -18.16
N LEU A 263 -5.03 -5.33 -18.20
CA LEU A 263 -3.99 -6.36 -18.25
C LEU A 263 -3.07 -6.17 -19.48
N ALA A 264 -3.63 -5.88 -20.65
CA ALA A 264 -2.85 -5.61 -21.85
C ALA A 264 -1.93 -4.38 -21.70
N ALA A 265 -2.42 -3.29 -21.09
CA ALA A 265 -1.64 -2.07 -20.86
C ALA A 265 -0.53 -2.26 -19.80
N TRP A 266 -0.73 -3.18 -18.87
CA TRP A 266 0.19 -3.48 -17.77
C TRP A 266 1.05 -4.74 -17.99
N LYS A 267 0.92 -5.42 -19.14
CA LYS A 267 1.58 -6.70 -19.43
C LYS A 267 3.10 -6.68 -19.27
N GLU A 268 3.74 -5.60 -19.73
CA GLU A 268 5.21 -5.45 -19.71
C GLU A 268 5.71 -4.69 -18.47
N ARG A 269 4.85 -4.48 -17.46
CA ARG A 269 5.17 -3.71 -16.25
C ARG A 269 5.10 -4.59 -15.01
N PRO A 270 5.96 -4.35 -14.00
CA PRO A 270 5.84 -5.03 -12.73
C PRO A 270 4.58 -4.55 -12.01
N TRP A 271 3.72 -5.48 -11.61
CA TRP A 271 2.59 -5.27 -10.73
C TRP A 271 2.25 -6.58 -10.01
N VAL A 272 1.66 -6.44 -8.83
CA VAL A 272 1.27 -7.53 -7.92
C VAL A 272 -0.25 -7.71 -7.90
N THR A 273 -0.99 -6.60 -7.74
CA THR A 273 -2.45 -6.59 -7.70
C THR A 273 -3.01 -5.40 -8.46
N LEU A 274 -3.97 -5.66 -9.36
CA LEU A 274 -4.82 -4.63 -9.99
C LEU A 274 -6.20 -4.62 -9.34
N GLU A 275 -6.75 -3.45 -9.02
CA GLU A 275 -8.03 -3.30 -8.30
C GLU A 275 -9.11 -2.65 -9.18
N PHE A 276 -10.24 -3.33 -9.36
CA PHE A 276 -11.39 -2.86 -10.16
C PHE A 276 -12.64 -2.57 -9.31
N SER A 277 -12.47 -2.49 -7.99
CA SER A 277 -13.50 -2.00 -7.09
C SER A 277 -12.87 -1.41 -5.82
N SER A 278 -13.66 -0.68 -5.04
CA SER A 278 -13.28 -0.25 -3.68
C SER A 278 -13.49 -1.33 -2.61
N LEU A 279 -14.03 -2.49 -2.96
CA LEU A 279 -14.30 -3.58 -2.03
C LEU A 279 -13.00 -4.25 -1.56
N SER A 280 -13.03 -4.73 -0.32
CA SER A 280 -11.87 -5.34 0.35
C SER A 280 -11.39 -6.63 -0.32
N PHE A 281 -12.26 -7.30 -1.07
CA PHE A 281 -11.96 -8.56 -1.77
C PHE A 281 -12.29 -8.46 -3.26
N SER A 282 -13.56 -8.22 -3.58
CA SER A 282 -14.05 -8.27 -4.95
C SER A 282 -13.33 -7.29 -5.88
N GLY A 283 -12.93 -7.74 -7.05
CA GLY A 283 -12.26 -6.89 -8.04
C GLY A 283 -10.74 -6.85 -7.93
N LYS A 284 -10.11 -7.71 -7.12
CA LYS A 284 -8.65 -7.85 -7.08
C LYS A 284 -8.18 -8.90 -8.08
N VAL A 285 -7.30 -8.49 -8.98
CA VAL A 285 -6.70 -9.36 -10.01
C VAL A 285 -5.23 -9.62 -9.69
N PHE A 286 -4.83 -10.88 -9.80
CA PHE A 286 -3.49 -11.38 -9.52
C PHE A 286 -2.95 -12.17 -10.71
N HIS A 287 -1.62 -12.29 -10.83
CA HIS A 287 -1.01 -13.29 -11.71
C HIS A 287 -1.25 -14.70 -11.17
N SER A 288 -1.66 -15.64 -12.01
CA SER A 288 -1.88 -17.04 -11.58
C SER A 288 -0.59 -17.69 -11.08
N SER A 289 0.58 -17.25 -11.56
CA SER A 289 1.90 -17.69 -11.08
C SER A 289 2.18 -17.33 -9.63
N ASP A 290 1.56 -16.27 -9.10
CA ASP A 290 1.75 -15.83 -7.72
C ASP A 290 0.75 -16.44 -6.75
N LEU A 291 -0.29 -17.16 -7.24
CA LEU A 291 -1.32 -17.72 -6.36
C LEU A 291 -0.75 -18.71 -5.35
N SER A 292 0.12 -19.63 -5.75
CA SER A 292 0.73 -20.61 -4.82
C SER A 292 1.47 -19.95 -3.64
N ARG A 293 2.08 -18.79 -3.91
CA ARG A 293 2.78 -17.99 -2.92
C ARG A 293 1.80 -17.21 -2.06
N LEU A 294 0.75 -16.63 -2.65
CA LEU A 294 -0.31 -15.94 -1.93
C LEU A 294 -1.07 -16.90 -1.00
N THR A 295 -1.40 -18.11 -1.44
CA THR A 295 -2.09 -19.11 -0.60
C THR A 295 -1.25 -19.51 0.60
N THR A 296 0.04 -19.76 0.39
CA THR A 296 0.99 -20.05 1.47
C THR A 296 1.07 -18.87 2.43
N PHE A 297 1.19 -17.65 1.91
CA PHE A 297 1.21 -16.43 2.70
C PHE A 297 -0.04 -16.28 3.57
N LEU A 298 -1.25 -16.46 3.02
CA LEU A 298 -2.50 -16.36 3.79
C LEU A 298 -2.56 -17.37 4.96
N LEU A 299 -2.04 -18.59 4.75
CA LEU A 299 -2.06 -19.66 5.74
C LEU A 299 -0.97 -19.53 6.83
N LEU A 300 0.03 -18.68 6.65
CA LEU A 300 1.10 -18.45 7.64
C LEU A 300 0.65 -17.57 8.83
N PHE A 301 -0.40 -16.77 8.68
CA PHE A 301 -0.79 -15.78 9.69
C PHE A 301 -1.85 -16.31 10.67
N PRO A 302 -1.83 -15.83 11.94
CA PRO A 302 -2.78 -16.19 12.99
C PRO A 302 -4.26 -16.03 12.59
N LYS A 303 -5.16 -16.82 13.21
CA LYS A 303 -6.59 -16.91 12.87
C LYS A 303 -7.35 -15.58 12.93
N ASP A 304 -6.94 -14.70 13.83
CA ASP A 304 -7.53 -13.39 14.09
C ASP A 304 -7.10 -12.30 13.09
N THR A 305 -6.15 -12.60 12.19
CA THR A 305 -5.70 -11.62 11.20
C THR A 305 -6.70 -11.48 10.05
N PRO A 306 -7.26 -10.27 9.79
CA PRO A 306 -8.20 -10.05 8.69
C PRO A 306 -7.55 -10.30 7.32
N THR A 307 -8.22 -11.09 6.48
CA THR A 307 -7.71 -11.49 5.15
C THR A 307 -7.43 -10.29 4.23
N HIS A 308 -8.24 -9.22 4.29
CA HIS A 308 -8.04 -8.03 3.45
C HIS A 308 -6.76 -7.25 3.80
N LEU A 309 -6.36 -7.26 5.08
CA LEU A 309 -5.07 -6.69 5.50
C LEU A 309 -3.92 -7.53 4.93
N LEU A 310 -4.03 -8.86 4.97
CA LEU A 310 -3.03 -9.74 4.36
C LEU A 310 -2.88 -9.50 2.85
N LEU A 311 -3.97 -9.30 2.12
CA LEU A 311 -3.90 -8.95 0.69
C LEU A 311 -3.19 -7.62 0.46
N SER A 312 -3.37 -6.66 1.37
CA SER A 312 -2.68 -5.36 1.33
C SER A 312 -1.19 -5.51 1.66
N GLU A 313 -0.84 -6.30 2.67
CA GLU A 313 0.54 -6.60 3.06
C GLU A 313 1.28 -7.39 1.98
N PHE A 314 0.64 -8.37 1.34
CA PHE A 314 1.23 -9.13 0.25
C PHE A 314 1.68 -8.23 -0.91
N ARG A 315 0.84 -7.25 -1.26
CA ARG A 315 1.16 -6.22 -2.25
C ARG A 315 2.36 -5.35 -1.83
N LEU A 316 2.45 -5.00 -0.54
CA LEU A 316 3.57 -4.23 0.01
C LEU A 316 4.88 -5.02 0.03
N LEU A 317 4.84 -6.31 0.39
CA LEU A 317 6.00 -7.21 0.42
C LEU A 317 6.62 -7.41 -0.97
N LEU A 318 5.81 -7.34 -2.01
CA LEU A 318 6.24 -7.45 -3.41
C LEU A 318 6.46 -6.08 -4.06
N ALA A 319 6.77 -5.06 -3.25
CA ALA A 319 7.18 -3.70 -3.67
C ALA A 319 6.14 -2.89 -4.48
N GLN A 320 4.84 -3.25 -4.43
CA GLN A 320 3.78 -2.42 -5.00
C GLN A 320 3.16 -1.52 -3.90
N HIS A 321 3.81 -0.42 -3.54
CA HIS A 321 3.37 0.44 -2.44
C HIS A 321 2.07 1.22 -2.72
N VAL A 322 1.80 1.55 -3.99
CA VAL A 322 0.61 2.29 -4.42
C VAL A 322 -0.46 1.35 -5.00
N PRO A 323 -1.73 1.40 -4.53
CA PRO A 323 -2.79 0.61 -5.15
C PRO A 323 -3.04 1.07 -6.57
N ILE A 324 -2.99 0.14 -7.53
CA ILE A 324 -3.36 0.43 -8.92
C ILE A 324 -4.86 0.17 -9.04
N ARG A 325 -5.65 1.20 -8.77
CA ARG A 325 -7.11 1.11 -8.72
C ARG A 325 -7.73 1.76 -9.95
N PHE A 326 -8.63 1.05 -10.61
CA PHE A 326 -9.36 1.54 -11.77
C PHE A 326 -10.73 2.06 -11.34
N SER A 327 -11.11 3.20 -11.91
CA SER A 327 -12.40 3.87 -11.70
C SER A 327 -13.10 4.05 -13.06
N PRO A 328 -14.44 3.92 -13.13
CA PRO A 328 -15.35 3.55 -12.03
C PRO A 328 -15.24 2.07 -11.65
N SER A 329 -15.72 1.71 -10.45
CA SER A 329 -15.79 0.32 -10.00
C SER A 329 -16.65 -0.54 -10.96
N VAL A 330 -16.25 -1.78 -11.21
CA VAL A 330 -17.00 -2.74 -12.04
C VAL A 330 -17.72 -3.82 -11.22
N PHE A 331 -17.52 -3.81 -9.90
CA PHE A 331 -18.18 -4.67 -8.93
C PHE A 331 -18.84 -3.84 -7.84
N TYR A 332 -20.08 -4.16 -7.51
CA TYR A 332 -20.89 -3.46 -6.50
C TYR A 332 -21.51 -4.47 -5.54
N PRO A 333 -21.64 -4.16 -4.24
CA PRO A 333 -22.23 -5.10 -3.30
C PRO A 333 -23.75 -5.24 -3.52
N THR A 334 -24.23 -6.47 -3.56
CA THR A 334 -25.67 -6.77 -3.55
C THR A 334 -26.19 -6.68 -2.10
N GLY A 335 -27.30 -5.97 -1.88
CA GLY A 335 -27.71 -5.43 -0.57
C GLY A 335 -27.85 -6.38 0.64
N ASN A 336 -27.83 -5.74 1.83
CA ASN A 336 -27.94 -6.21 3.22
C ASN A 336 -27.04 -7.38 3.65
N TYR A 337 -25.78 -7.04 3.94
CA TYR A 337 -24.87 -7.80 4.80
C TYR A 337 -25.52 -8.27 6.11
N SER A 338 -25.04 -9.39 6.65
CA SER A 338 -25.32 -9.74 8.05
C SER A 338 -24.72 -8.68 9.00
N ALA A 339 -25.38 -8.41 10.12
CA ALA A 339 -24.90 -7.45 11.12
C ALA A 339 -23.47 -7.78 11.63
N SER A 340 -23.11 -9.07 11.65
CA SER A 340 -21.77 -9.55 11.99
C SER A 340 -20.72 -9.27 10.91
N GLU A 341 -21.01 -9.46 9.62
CA GLU A 341 -20.05 -9.19 8.54
C GLU A 341 -19.78 -7.69 8.37
N ASN A 342 -20.80 -6.84 8.50
CA ASN A 342 -20.62 -5.39 8.55
C ASN A 342 -19.75 -4.94 9.72
N THR A 343 -19.82 -5.64 10.85
CA THR A 343 -18.99 -5.35 12.03
C THR A 343 -17.53 -5.78 11.80
N CYS A 344 -17.31 -6.90 11.09
CA CYS A 344 -15.98 -7.44 10.83
C CYS A 344 -15.28 -6.83 9.60
N PHE A 345 -16.05 -6.28 8.66
CA PHE A 345 -15.59 -5.65 7.43
C PHE A 345 -16.39 -4.36 7.16
N PRO A 346 -16.09 -3.25 7.86
CA PRO A 346 -16.74 -1.98 7.57
C PRO A 346 -16.42 -1.56 6.13
N VAL A 347 -17.46 -1.36 5.32
CA VAL A 347 -17.31 -0.91 3.92
C VAL A 347 -16.64 0.46 3.92
N GLU A 348 -15.45 0.56 3.32
CA GLU A 348 -14.83 1.85 3.04
C GLU A 348 -15.74 2.64 2.09
N LYS A 349 -16.27 3.78 2.57
CA LYS A 349 -17.06 4.66 1.71
C LYS A 349 -16.16 5.19 0.59
N GLU A 350 -16.57 4.97 -0.64
CA GLU A 350 -15.91 5.57 -1.80
C GLU A 350 -15.95 7.09 -1.64
N VAL A 351 -14.78 7.71 -1.40
CA VAL A 351 -14.68 9.16 -1.30
C VAL A 351 -15.03 9.75 -2.67
N VAL A 352 -16.26 10.25 -2.79
CA VAL A 352 -16.71 11.04 -3.94
C VAL A 352 -16.01 12.38 -3.85
N PHE A 353 -14.94 12.54 -4.62
CA PHE A 353 -14.31 13.85 -4.77
C PHE A 353 -15.22 14.75 -5.60
N GLY A 354 -15.32 16.03 -5.22
CA GLY A 354 -16.07 17.03 -5.98
C GLY A 354 -15.55 17.18 -7.42
N ASP A 355 -16.31 17.88 -8.27
CA ASP A 355 -15.92 18.13 -9.65
C ASP A 355 -14.48 18.69 -9.71
N PRO A 356 -13.60 18.14 -10.57
CA PRO A 356 -12.20 18.55 -10.62
C PRO A 356 -12.11 20.02 -11.02
N ASP A 357 -11.51 20.84 -10.15
CA ASP A 357 -11.11 22.21 -10.48
C ASP A 357 -9.61 22.20 -10.76
N ASN A 358 -9.25 22.39 -12.03
CA ASN A 358 -7.88 22.32 -12.48
C ASN A 358 -7.10 23.54 -11.98
N PRO A 359 -6.04 23.36 -11.16
CA PRO A 359 -5.25 24.49 -10.71
C PRO A 359 -4.60 25.23 -11.88
N VAL A 360 -4.31 26.52 -11.69
CA VAL A 360 -3.66 27.34 -12.73
C VAL A 360 -2.30 26.74 -13.12
N ALA A 361 -2.08 26.59 -14.43
CA ALA A 361 -0.94 25.90 -14.99
C ALA A 361 -0.62 26.36 -16.42
N ASN A 362 0.65 26.29 -16.80
CA ASN A 362 1.11 26.41 -18.18
C ASN A 362 1.09 25.05 -18.85
N VAL A 363 0.63 24.99 -20.10
CA VAL A 363 0.64 23.74 -20.88
C VAL A 363 1.61 23.86 -22.05
N LEU A 364 2.55 22.92 -22.12
CA LEU A 364 3.61 22.86 -23.13
C LEU A 364 3.60 21.49 -23.81
N THR A 365 4.02 21.44 -25.07
CA THR A 365 4.07 20.20 -25.85
C THR A 365 5.11 20.33 -26.94
N ASP A 366 5.77 19.22 -27.28
CA ASP A 366 6.64 19.10 -28.46
C ASP A 366 5.91 18.52 -29.69
N MET A 367 4.64 18.11 -29.51
CA MET A 367 3.78 17.65 -30.60
C MET A 367 3.37 18.82 -31.49
N ARG A 368 3.31 18.59 -32.80
CA ARG A 368 2.96 19.62 -33.78
C ARG A 368 1.44 19.87 -33.76
N PRO A 369 0.96 21.04 -33.27
CA PRO A 369 -0.47 21.31 -33.27
C PRO A 369 -0.99 21.59 -34.68
N ILE A 370 -2.29 21.38 -34.88
CA ILE A 370 -3.03 21.95 -36.02
C ILE A 370 -3.04 23.48 -35.90
N PRO A 371 -3.06 24.24 -37.01
CA PRO A 371 -3.27 25.69 -36.95
C PRO A 371 -4.46 26.08 -36.05
N ASN A 372 -4.27 27.11 -35.22
CA ASN A 372 -5.25 27.66 -34.27
C ASN A 372 -5.63 26.76 -33.07
N VAL A 373 -4.95 25.63 -32.86
CA VAL A 373 -5.12 24.80 -31.65
C VAL A 373 -3.97 25.05 -30.70
N ILE A 374 -4.27 25.48 -29.48
CA ILE A 374 -3.26 25.73 -28.44
C ILE A 374 -3.19 24.56 -27.45
N PRO A 375 -2.02 24.24 -26.87
CA PRO A 375 -1.86 23.13 -25.91
C PRO A 375 -2.77 23.23 -24.69
N HIS A 376 -3.11 24.44 -24.26
CA HIS A 376 -3.97 24.71 -23.11
C HIS A 376 -5.37 24.09 -23.25
N TYR A 377 -5.86 23.83 -24.46
CA TYR A 377 -7.13 23.14 -24.67
C TYR A 377 -7.14 21.69 -24.18
N ALA A 378 -5.98 21.07 -23.95
CA ALA A 378 -5.90 19.76 -23.30
C ALA A 378 -6.21 19.80 -21.79
N TYR A 379 -6.11 20.97 -21.15
CA TYR A 379 -6.21 21.12 -19.69
C TYR A 379 -7.38 22.00 -19.27
N PHE A 380 -7.91 22.84 -20.15
CA PHE A 380 -9.08 23.66 -19.85
C PHE A 380 -10.35 22.80 -19.73
N LEU A 381 -11.19 23.06 -18.72
CA LEU A 381 -12.39 22.26 -18.43
C LEU A 381 -13.59 22.54 -19.35
N ASN A 382 -13.36 23.11 -20.54
CA ASN A 382 -14.41 23.41 -21.52
C ASN A 382 -14.55 22.28 -22.56
N THR A 383 -15.27 22.56 -23.65
CA THR A 383 -15.51 21.62 -24.76
C THR A 383 -14.37 21.59 -25.80
N GLU A 384 -13.36 22.45 -25.67
CA GLU A 384 -12.22 22.47 -26.58
C GLU A 384 -11.33 21.25 -26.31
N SER A 385 -10.48 20.89 -27.27
CA SER A 385 -9.56 19.77 -27.14
C SER A 385 -8.27 20.07 -27.88
N TYR A 386 -7.16 19.56 -27.37
CA TYR A 386 -5.91 19.61 -28.13
C TYR A 386 -5.91 18.52 -29.18
N ILE A 387 -5.55 18.88 -30.41
CA ILE A 387 -5.53 17.98 -31.55
C ILE A 387 -4.19 18.10 -32.25
N THR A 388 -3.59 16.95 -32.53
CA THR A 388 -2.33 16.84 -33.27
C THR A 388 -2.41 15.68 -34.26
N LEU A 389 -1.55 15.73 -35.27
CA LEU A 389 -1.36 14.68 -36.27
C LEU A 389 0.05 14.11 -36.12
N ASP A 390 0.20 12.81 -36.34
CA ASP A 390 1.49 12.11 -36.36
C ASP A 390 2.27 12.23 -35.04
N ALA A 391 1.61 11.93 -33.91
CA ALA A 391 2.27 11.85 -32.62
C ALA A 391 3.37 10.77 -32.68
N LEU A 392 4.62 11.15 -32.42
CA LEU A 392 5.79 10.29 -32.47
C LEU A 392 6.13 9.77 -31.07
N ARG A 393 6.75 8.58 -31.02
CA ARG A 393 7.32 8.05 -29.78
C ARG A 393 8.29 9.06 -29.15
N GLY A 394 8.11 9.32 -27.86
CA GLY A 394 8.89 10.28 -27.10
C GLY A 394 8.27 11.67 -27.03
N ASN A 395 7.28 11.98 -27.88
CA ASN A 395 6.54 13.23 -27.75
C ASN A 395 5.78 13.28 -26.42
N TYR A 396 5.57 14.49 -25.93
CA TYR A 396 4.93 14.74 -24.66
C TYR A 396 4.09 16.01 -24.65
N LEU A 397 3.08 16.02 -23.79
CA LEU A 397 2.40 17.23 -23.33
C LEU A 397 2.59 17.32 -21.82
N VAL A 398 3.12 18.44 -21.33
CA VAL A 398 3.37 18.70 -19.92
C VAL A 398 2.53 19.88 -19.44
N VAL A 399 1.82 19.66 -18.35
CA VAL A 399 1.13 20.68 -17.57
C VAL A 399 2.06 21.05 -16.42
N VAL A 400 2.50 22.30 -16.35
CA VAL A 400 3.37 22.85 -15.29
C VAL A 400 2.51 23.73 -14.39
N LEU A 401 2.26 23.29 -13.16
CA LEU A 401 1.43 24.01 -12.20
C LEU A 401 2.14 25.30 -11.77
N GLU A 402 1.44 26.43 -11.75
CA GLU A 402 2.02 27.72 -11.31
C GLU A 402 2.49 27.65 -9.85
N ARG A 403 1.78 26.87 -9.03
CA ARG A 403 2.13 26.58 -7.65
C ARG A 403 2.17 25.08 -7.44
N PRO A 404 3.28 24.53 -6.94
CA PRO A 404 3.31 23.15 -6.50
C PRO A 404 2.19 22.89 -5.48
N GLN A 405 1.44 21.80 -5.64
CA GLN A 405 0.39 21.44 -4.68
C GLN A 405 0.12 19.93 -4.63
N LYS A 406 -0.71 19.50 -3.66
CA LYS A 406 -1.16 18.12 -3.55
C LYS A 406 -2.45 17.91 -4.35
N VAL A 407 -2.34 17.18 -5.44
CA VAL A 407 -3.42 16.65 -6.29
C VAL A 407 -3.73 15.20 -5.89
N VAL A 408 -4.98 14.85 -5.58
CA VAL A 408 -5.37 13.50 -5.10
C VAL A 408 -5.85 12.55 -6.20
N ARG A 409 -6.15 13.07 -7.39
CA ARG A 409 -6.63 12.30 -8.54
C ARG A 409 -6.21 12.98 -9.83
N ILE A 410 -5.74 12.21 -10.79
CA ILE A 410 -5.47 12.67 -12.16
C ILE A 410 -6.28 11.81 -13.12
N GLU A 411 -7.01 12.50 -14.00
CA GLU A 411 -7.78 11.89 -15.08
C GLU A 411 -7.26 12.44 -16.41
N VAL A 412 -6.89 11.56 -17.34
CA VAL A 412 -6.46 11.90 -18.71
C VAL A 412 -7.38 11.20 -19.68
N LEU A 413 -8.01 11.97 -20.55
CA LEU A 413 -8.99 11.50 -21.53
C LEU A 413 -8.51 11.82 -22.94
N THR A 414 -8.33 10.77 -23.76
CA THR A 414 -8.00 10.93 -25.19
C THR A 414 -9.06 10.31 -26.09
N GLY A 415 -9.09 10.77 -27.34
CA GLY A 415 -10.06 10.38 -28.36
C GLY A 415 -11.25 11.33 -28.45
N ALA A 416 -11.82 11.44 -29.65
CA ALA A 416 -12.88 12.40 -29.98
C ALA A 416 -14.23 12.09 -29.30
N ASP A 417 -14.49 10.83 -28.98
CA ASP A 417 -15.79 10.37 -28.49
C ASP A 417 -15.65 9.23 -27.46
N LYS A 418 -16.79 8.69 -27.02
CA LYS A 418 -16.84 7.49 -26.14
C LYS A 418 -16.45 6.20 -26.87
N GLN A 419 -16.43 6.19 -28.21
CA GLN A 419 -16.01 5.04 -29.01
C GLN A 419 -14.48 5.00 -29.18
N GLY A 420 -13.77 6.05 -28.78
CA GLY A 420 -12.31 6.12 -28.74
C GLY A 420 -11.67 6.40 -30.09
N GLN A 421 -12.38 7.02 -31.03
CA GLN A 421 -11.77 7.49 -32.28
C GLN A 421 -10.63 8.47 -31.97
N TYR A 422 -9.47 8.35 -32.62
CA TYR A 422 -8.31 9.24 -32.42
C TYR A 422 -7.74 9.27 -30.99
N ARG A 423 -7.96 8.21 -30.22
CA ARG A 423 -7.34 8.05 -28.91
C ARG A 423 -5.84 7.79 -29.04
N LEU A 424 -5.10 8.10 -27.98
CA LEU A 424 -3.70 7.70 -27.85
C LEU A 424 -3.63 6.20 -27.60
N GLN A 425 -3.03 5.43 -28.51
CA GLN A 425 -3.00 3.96 -28.41
C GLN A 425 -2.00 3.49 -27.36
N GLN A 426 -0.83 4.13 -27.28
CA GLN A 426 0.20 3.82 -26.28
C GLN A 426 0.76 5.12 -25.69
N GLY A 427 0.37 5.39 -24.45
CA GLY A 427 0.88 6.52 -23.69
C GLY A 427 0.92 6.22 -22.20
N GLN A 428 1.59 7.08 -21.45
CA GLN A 428 1.60 7.02 -19.98
C GLN A 428 1.56 8.42 -19.37
N VAL A 429 1.10 8.49 -18.14
CA VAL A 429 1.10 9.70 -17.34
C VAL A 429 2.20 9.63 -16.30
N GLU A 430 2.91 10.73 -16.12
CA GLU A 430 4.02 10.88 -15.18
C GLU A 430 3.83 12.14 -14.34
N LEU A 431 4.25 12.03 -13.07
CA LEU A 431 4.21 13.08 -12.07
C LEU A 431 5.58 13.73 -11.96
N GLY A 432 5.65 15.03 -12.21
CA GLY A 432 6.86 15.82 -12.17
C GLY A 432 7.02 16.58 -10.86
N TYR A 433 8.25 16.60 -10.35
CA TYR A 433 8.68 17.31 -9.15
C TYR A 433 9.89 18.20 -9.48
N ASP A 434 10.17 19.16 -8.60
CA ASP A 434 11.30 20.07 -8.71
C ASP A 434 11.23 20.92 -10.00
N PRO A 435 10.37 21.95 -10.04
CA PRO A 435 10.12 22.72 -11.24
C PRO A 435 11.38 23.46 -11.69
N LEU A 436 11.66 23.39 -12.99
CA LEU A 436 12.74 24.08 -13.66
C LEU A 436 12.18 25.30 -14.39
N ALA A 437 12.83 26.45 -14.20
CA ALA A 437 12.43 27.68 -14.89
C ALA A 437 12.77 27.65 -16.39
N HIS A 438 13.86 26.97 -16.78
CA HIS A 438 14.35 26.94 -18.16
C HIS A 438 15.02 25.59 -18.48
N PRO A 439 14.47 24.78 -19.41
CA PRO A 439 13.12 24.89 -19.97
C PRO A 439 12.05 24.72 -18.88
N GLU A 440 10.88 25.34 -19.06
CA GLU A 440 9.71 25.16 -18.16
C GLU A 440 9.31 23.68 -18.14
N SER A 441 9.73 22.97 -17.09
CA SER A 441 9.59 21.52 -16.95
C SER A 441 9.82 21.10 -15.48
N CYS A 442 9.92 19.81 -15.21
CA CYS A 442 10.29 19.27 -13.92
C CYS A 442 11.60 18.46 -14.02
N ALA A 443 12.46 18.53 -13.00
CA ALA A 443 13.75 17.85 -13.02
C ALA A 443 13.62 16.32 -12.88
N ARG A 444 12.59 15.87 -12.16
CA ARG A 444 12.33 14.46 -11.86
C ARG A 444 10.90 14.08 -12.19
N TYR A 445 10.72 12.90 -12.76
CA TYR A 445 9.40 12.33 -13.06
C TYR A 445 9.24 10.92 -12.48
N THR A 446 8.06 10.64 -11.97
CA THR A 446 7.64 9.29 -11.51
C THR A 446 6.42 8.85 -12.34
N VAL A 447 6.41 7.60 -12.81
CA VAL A 447 5.29 7.09 -13.62
C VAL A 447 4.05 6.89 -12.74
N LEU A 448 2.93 7.50 -13.12
CA LEU A 448 1.61 7.25 -12.51
C LEU A 448 0.97 5.98 -13.09
N GLY A 449 1.03 5.82 -14.41
CA GLY A 449 0.51 4.63 -15.08
C GLY A 449 0.35 4.78 -16.60
N PRO A 450 0.19 3.67 -17.34
CA PRO A 450 -0.14 3.68 -18.77
C PRO A 450 -1.60 4.09 -18.99
N LEU A 451 -1.89 4.62 -20.17
CA LEU A 451 -3.26 4.80 -20.64
C LEU A 451 -3.88 3.43 -20.96
N VAL A 452 -5.07 3.16 -20.41
CA VAL A 452 -5.91 2.02 -20.74
C VAL A 452 -6.97 2.50 -21.72
N GLN A 453 -6.96 1.95 -22.95
CA GLN A 453 -7.84 2.40 -24.03
C GLN A 453 -7.79 3.93 -24.26
N GLY A 454 -6.61 4.52 -24.13
CA GLY A 454 -6.39 5.96 -24.30
C GLY A 454 -6.80 6.82 -23.10
N ASN A 455 -7.22 6.23 -21.98
CA ASN A 455 -7.61 6.97 -20.79
C ASN A 455 -6.80 6.54 -19.56
N LEU A 456 -6.66 7.43 -18.60
CA LEU A 456 -6.16 7.10 -17.27
C LEU A 456 -7.01 7.84 -16.25
N ASP A 457 -7.40 7.16 -15.19
CA ASP A 457 -8.07 7.75 -14.04
C ASP A 457 -7.47 7.09 -12.80
N GLN A 458 -6.54 7.78 -12.16
CA GLN A 458 -5.75 7.23 -11.05
C GLN A 458 -5.70 8.21 -9.89
N ARG A 459 -5.77 7.65 -8.68
CA ARG A 459 -5.48 8.40 -7.46
C ARG A 459 -3.98 8.64 -7.36
N VAL A 460 -3.62 9.81 -6.87
CA VAL A 460 -2.25 10.17 -6.57
C VAL A 460 -2.09 10.10 -5.07
N PHE A 461 -1.17 9.23 -4.64
CA PHE A 461 -0.86 9.03 -3.24
C PHE A 461 0.41 9.79 -2.91
N TYR A 462 0.34 10.66 -1.92
CA TYR A 462 1.52 11.29 -1.31
C TYR A 462 1.88 10.50 -0.06
N GLU A 463 3.17 10.36 0.20
CA GLU A 463 3.62 9.80 1.47
C GLU A 463 3.30 10.78 2.61
N GLU A 464 2.76 10.26 3.72
CA GLU A 464 2.46 11.07 4.90
C GLU A 464 3.76 11.66 5.48
N GLY A 465 3.84 12.99 5.45
CA GLY A 465 4.99 13.78 5.88
C GLY A 465 5.83 14.38 4.76
N THR A 466 5.57 14.08 3.47
CA THR A 466 6.27 14.76 2.38
C THR A 466 5.72 16.16 2.14
N VAL A 467 6.64 17.13 2.09
CA VAL A 467 6.40 18.49 1.56
C VAL A 467 6.48 18.50 0.03
N GLU A 468 6.93 17.39 -0.59
CA GLU A 468 6.95 17.24 -2.05
C GLU A 468 5.55 17.43 -2.62
N GLN A 469 5.42 18.53 -3.34
CA GLN A 469 4.20 18.96 -3.99
C GLN A 469 4.36 18.72 -5.49
N LEU A 470 3.31 18.19 -6.11
CA LEU A 470 3.29 17.95 -7.54
C LEU A 470 3.49 19.28 -8.26
N SER A 471 4.42 19.31 -9.20
CA SER A 471 4.74 20.51 -9.98
C SER A 471 4.39 20.34 -11.45
N CYS A 472 4.50 19.12 -12.00
CA CYS A 472 4.11 18.85 -13.38
C CYS A 472 3.26 17.59 -13.54
N ILE A 473 2.39 17.56 -14.55
CA ILE A 473 1.71 16.36 -15.05
C ILE A 473 2.15 16.18 -16.50
N ARG A 474 2.84 15.09 -16.83
CA ARG A 474 3.33 14.81 -18.19
C ARG A 474 2.63 13.61 -18.81
N LEU A 475 1.97 13.82 -19.94
CA LEU A 475 1.48 12.77 -20.82
C LEU A 475 2.57 12.46 -21.86
N LEU A 476 3.08 11.23 -21.87
CA LEU A 476 4.15 10.76 -22.74
C LEU A 476 3.62 9.76 -23.78
N VAL A 477 3.98 9.94 -25.05
CA VAL A 477 3.68 9.04 -26.17
C VAL A 477 4.72 7.92 -26.23
N LEU A 478 4.27 6.68 -26.07
CA LEU A 478 5.16 5.50 -26.00
C LEU A 478 5.36 4.82 -27.36
N ALA A 479 4.45 4.99 -28.30
CA ALA A 479 4.59 4.52 -29.68
C ALA A 479 4.01 5.53 -30.66
N SER A 480 4.67 5.68 -31.81
CA SER A 480 4.22 6.58 -32.87
C SER A 480 2.89 6.11 -33.45
N GLN A 481 1.98 7.04 -33.74
CA GLN A 481 0.73 6.77 -34.45
C GLN A 481 0.54 7.76 -35.60
N GLY A 482 0.39 7.26 -36.82
CA GLY A 482 0.15 8.07 -38.03
C GLY A 482 -1.31 8.52 -38.21
N SER A 483 -2.07 8.61 -37.12
CA SER A 483 -3.46 9.05 -37.11
C SER A 483 -3.60 10.27 -36.21
N TRP A 484 -4.71 11.00 -36.36
CA TRP A 484 -5.06 12.06 -35.42
C TRP A 484 -5.02 11.57 -33.97
N LEU A 485 -4.57 12.46 -33.09
CA LEU A 485 -4.63 12.32 -31.64
C LEU A 485 -5.44 13.49 -31.09
N VAL A 486 -6.51 13.17 -30.36
CA VAL A 486 -7.29 14.15 -29.59
C VAL A 486 -6.99 13.95 -28.11
N ILE A 487 -6.45 14.96 -27.45
CA ILE A 487 -6.36 15.02 -25.98
C ILE A 487 -7.49 15.92 -25.53
N ARG A 488 -8.56 15.31 -25.03
CA ARG A 488 -9.74 16.06 -24.60
C ARG A 488 -9.43 16.83 -23.35
N GLN A 489 -9.05 16.11 -22.30
CA GLN A 489 -8.95 16.68 -20.96
C GLN A 489 -7.88 15.96 -20.14
N ILE A 490 -7.07 16.76 -19.45
CA ILE A 490 -6.21 16.38 -18.34
C ILE A 490 -6.79 17.10 -17.14
N ARG A 491 -7.33 16.35 -16.20
CA ARG A 491 -7.99 16.84 -15.00
C ARG A 491 -7.20 16.44 -13.77
N SER A 492 -7.20 17.31 -12.79
CA SER A 492 -6.57 17.11 -11.49
C SER A 492 -7.52 17.62 -10.40
N ALA A 493 -7.70 16.83 -9.35
CA ALA A 493 -8.45 17.27 -8.17
C ALA A 493 -7.47 17.60 -7.05
N ALA A 494 -7.48 18.84 -6.56
CA ALA A 494 -6.70 19.25 -5.39
C ALA A 494 -7.54 19.13 -4.10
N LEU A 495 -6.89 18.85 -2.96
CA LEU A 495 -7.54 19.01 -1.66
C LEU A 495 -7.66 20.51 -1.38
N LEU A 496 -8.88 21.06 -1.38
CA LEU A 496 -9.11 22.41 -0.89
C LEU A 496 -8.76 22.44 0.60
N ALA A 497 -7.56 22.96 0.93
CA ALA A 497 -7.28 23.38 2.29
C ALA A 497 -8.19 24.58 2.59
N SER A 498 -9.20 24.37 3.45
CA SER A 498 -10.03 25.47 3.93
C SER A 498 -9.17 26.47 4.69
N LEU A 499 -8.74 27.54 4.03
CA LEU A 499 -7.95 28.62 4.62
C LEU A 499 -8.83 29.44 5.58
N GLY A 500 -8.79 29.10 6.87
CA GLY A 500 -9.27 29.98 7.94
C GLY A 500 -8.24 31.06 8.24
N ALA A 501 -8.34 32.22 7.58
CA ALA A 501 -7.53 33.39 7.89
C ALA A 501 -8.43 34.61 8.17
N GLY A 502 -8.40 35.10 9.42
CA GLY A 502 -8.87 36.45 9.75
C GLY A 502 -9.46 36.64 11.16
N LEU A 503 -8.61 36.95 12.16
CA LEU A 503 -8.88 37.91 13.26
C LEU A 503 -7.61 38.07 14.14
N LEU A 504 -6.71 39.00 13.80
CA LEU A 504 -6.54 40.34 14.41
C LEU A 504 -5.70 40.42 15.70
N THR A 505 -4.37 40.46 15.51
CA THR A 505 -3.43 41.58 15.81
C THR A 505 -3.48 42.42 17.11
N LEU A 506 -4.30 42.13 18.12
CA LEU A 506 -4.31 42.93 19.38
C LEU A 506 -3.77 42.22 20.64
N LEU A 507 -3.45 40.92 20.56
CA LEU A 507 -2.86 40.12 21.66
C LEU A 507 -1.33 40.23 21.79
N GLY A 508 -0.68 40.99 20.90
CA GLY A 508 0.79 40.98 20.74
C GLY A 508 1.60 41.64 21.86
N LEU A 509 1.03 42.59 22.60
CA LEU A 509 1.82 43.38 23.56
C LEU A 509 1.73 42.88 25.01
N ALA A 510 0.73 42.06 25.35
CA ALA A 510 0.62 41.44 26.68
C ALA A 510 1.40 40.12 26.78
N LEU A 511 1.59 39.40 25.67
CA LEU A 511 2.36 38.14 25.63
C LEU A 511 3.87 38.34 25.85
N GLY A 512 4.40 39.52 25.52
CA GLY A 512 5.84 39.80 25.57
C GLY A 512 6.46 39.70 26.96
N SER A 513 5.74 40.13 28.01
CA SER A 513 6.23 40.06 29.40
C SER A 513 6.02 38.68 30.03
N TYR A 514 5.02 37.91 29.57
CA TYR A 514 4.77 36.54 30.03
C TYR A 514 5.79 35.54 29.45
N LEU A 515 6.20 35.71 28.19
CA LEU A 515 7.14 34.80 27.52
C LEU A 515 8.57 34.86 28.07
N VAL A 516 9.01 36.01 28.61
CA VAL A 516 10.35 36.14 29.23
C VAL A 516 10.46 35.32 30.52
N ARG A 517 9.34 35.05 31.21
CA ARG A 517 9.34 34.30 32.48
C ARG A 517 9.33 32.76 32.30
N ARG A 518 9.03 32.26 31.09
CA ARG A 518 8.93 30.81 30.79
C ARG A 518 10.26 30.18 30.33
N SER A 519 11.34 30.96 30.25
CA SER A 519 12.67 30.60 29.70
C SER A 519 13.52 29.63 30.57
N ARG A 520 12.94 28.67 31.29
CA ARG A 520 13.70 27.67 32.07
C ARG A 520 13.10 26.26 32.09
N ARG A 521 12.41 25.85 31.02
CA ARG A 521 12.09 24.42 30.80
C ARG A 521 12.77 23.93 29.52
N PRO A 522 13.40 22.74 29.53
CA PRO A 522 13.94 22.14 28.31
C PRO A 522 12.84 22.07 27.26
N ARG A 523 13.19 22.37 26.01
CA ARG A 523 12.25 22.27 24.90
C ARG A 523 12.16 20.80 24.50
N VAL A 524 10.96 20.26 24.47
CA VAL A 524 10.76 18.85 24.13
C VAL A 524 10.64 18.70 22.61
N THR A 525 11.33 17.74 22.03
CA THR A 525 11.33 17.50 20.57
C THR A 525 10.04 16.83 20.13
N LEU A 526 9.70 15.70 20.76
CA LEU A 526 8.56 14.89 20.36
C LEU A 526 7.29 15.37 21.08
N LEU A 527 6.53 16.28 20.45
CA LEU A 527 5.37 16.94 21.05
C LEU A 527 4.05 16.25 20.71
N ASP A 528 3.91 15.76 19.47
CA ASP A 528 2.76 15.01 18.97
C ASP A 528 3.21 13.59 18.59
N PRO A 529 2.63 12.55 19.20
CA PRO A 529 3.02 11.17 18.88
C PRO A 529 2.70 10.77 17.44
N ASN A 530 1.77 11.45 16.75
CA ASN A 530 1.41 11.14 15.37
C ASN A 530 2.21 11.97 14.34
N GLU A 531 3.11 12.84 14.81
CA GLU A 531 3.96 13.67 13.96
C GLU A 531 5.33 13.00 13.77
N LYS A 532 5.85 13.11 12.53
CA LYS A 532 7.19 12.62 12.18
C LYS A 532 8.20 13.76 12.31
N TYR A 533 9.21 13.56 13.14
CA TYR A 533 10.27 14.53 13.37
C TYR A 533 11.52 14.18 12.57
N LEU A 534 11.92 15.05 11.65
CA LEU A 534 13.14 14.88 10.86
C LEU A 534 14.37 15.26 11.67
N LEU A 535 15.19 14.28 12.05
CA LEU A 535 16.44 14.47 12.79
C LEU A 535 17.65 14.23 11.87
N ARG A 536 18.68 15.08 12.01
CA ARG A 536 19.90 15.02 11.19
C ARG A 536 20.94 14.12 11.87
N LEU A 537 21.53 13.17 11.14
CA LEU A 537 22.66 12.39 11.65
C LEU A 537 23.88 13.30 11.91
N LEU A 538 24.45 13.23 13.11
CA LEU A 538 25.66 13.94 13.55
C LEU A 538 26.89 13.06 13.52
N ASP A 539 26.78 11.84 14.01
CA ASP A 539 27.91 10.94 14.22
C ASP A 539 27.50 9.47 14.08
N LYS A 540 28.47 8.63 13.72
CA LYS A 540 28.33 7.20 13.53
C LYS A 540 29.57 6.50 14.08
N THR A 541 29.40 5.72 15.14
CA THR A 541 30.49 5.00 15.81
C THR A 541 30.26 3.49 15.78
N THR A 542 31.30 2.71 15.49
CA THR A 542 31.21 1.24 15.48
C THR A 542 31.24 0.72 16.91
N VAL A 543 30.23 -0.09 17.28
CA VAL A 543 30.08 -0.69 18.63
C VAL A 543 30.59 -2.14 18.63
N SER A 544 30.29 -2.89 17.57
CA SER A 544 30.80 -4.24 17.35
C SER A 544 31.02 -4.48 15.85
N HIS A 545 31.49 -5.68 15.48
CA HIS A 545 31.73 -6.05 14.08
C HIS A 545 30.49 -5.93 13.17
N ASN A 546 29.30 -5.91 13.75
CA ASN A 546 28.03 -5.81 13.04
C ASN A 546 27.07 -4.85 13.75
N THR A 547 27.53 -3.92 14.58
CA THR A 547 26.65 -2.99 15.31
C THR A 547 27.25 -1.59 15.32
N LYS A 548 26.42 -0.58 15.08
CA LYS A 548 26.82 0.82 15.06
C LYS A 548 25.89 1.67 15.91
N ARG A 549 26.45 2.71 16.52
CA ARG A 549 25.73 3.76 17.23
C ARG A 549 25.60 4.97 16.31
N PHE A 550 24.36 5.43 16.13
CA PHE A 550 24.00 6.58 15.32
C PHE A 550 23.52 7.69 16.23
N ARG A 551 24.16 8.86 16.16
CA ARG A 551 23.80 10.05 16.93
C ARG A 551 23.06 11.04 16.05
N PHE A 552 21.84 11.41 16.40
CA PHE A 552 21.05 12.39 15.65
C PHE A 552 20.92 13.71 16.43
N ALA A 553 20.95 14.83 15.73
CA ALA A 553 20.74 16.17 16.29
C ALA A 553 19.26 16.41 16.57
N LEU A 554 18.94 16.91 17.77
CA LEU A 554 17.63 17.48 18.08
C LEU A 554 17.51 18.91 17.51
N PRO A 555 16.31 19.51 17.45
CA PRO A 555 16.10 20.80 16.80
C PRO A 555 16.99 21.94 17.31
N THR A 556 17.37 21.93 18.60
CA THR A 556 18.42 22.80 19.16
C THR A 556 19.23 22.07 20.23
N ALA A 557 20.40 22.61 20.58
CA ALA A 557 21.26 22.05 21.63
C ALA A 557 20.63 22.02 23.05
N GLN A 558 19.49 22.67 23.25
CA GLN A 558 18.73 22.71 24.51
C GLN A 558 17.46 21.86 24.45
N HIS A 559 17.22 21.17 23.34
CA HIS A 559 16.11 20.24 23.25
C HIS A 559 16.45 18.92 23.94
N THR A 560 15.44 18.30 24.54
CA THR A 560 15.47 16.89 24.92
C THR A 560 14.56 16.11 23.96
N LEU A 561 14.69 14.79 23.91
CA LEU A 561 13.86 13.99 23.00
C LEU A 561 12.38 14.07 23.39
N GLY A 562 12.07 13.92 24.68
CA GLY A 562 10.69 13.84 25.18
C GLY A 562 10.13 12.44 25.17
N LEU A 563 10.95 11.42 25.38
CA LEU A 563 10.53 10.03 25.30
C LEU A 563 10.37 9.45 26.72
N PRO A 564 9.11 9.26 27.20
CA PRO A 564 8.86 8.57 28.45
C PRO A 564 9.57 7.21 28.52
N VAL A 565 10.12 6.89 29.70
CA VAL A 565 10.76 5.60 29.96
C VAL A 565 9.81 4.45 29.63
N GLY A 566 10.33 3.42 28.96
CA GLY A 566 9.58 2.28 28.44
C GLY A 566 9.08 2.48 27.01
N LYS A 567 9.12 3.69 26.45
CA LYS A 567 8.75 3.96 25.05
C LYS A 567 9.94 3.80 24.10
N HIS A 568 9.61 3.47 22.86
CA HIS A 568 10.52 3.48 21.72
C HIS A 568 10.06 4.50 20.68
N VAL A 569 10.97 4.82 19.77
CA VAL A 569 10.67 5.62 18.57
C VAL A 569 10.68 4.73 17.35
N TYR A 570 9.97 5.12 16.29
CA TYR A 570 10.10 4.50 14.99
C TYR A 570 11.04 5.33 14.15
N LEU A 571 12.12 4.71 13.72
CA LEU A 571 12.99 5.28 12.71
C LEU A 571 12.45 4.88 11.35
N SER A 572 12.14 5.87 10.54
CA SER A 572 11.75 5.71 9.16
C SER A 572 12.83 6.27 8.24
N ALA A 573 13.37 5.40 7.40
CA ALA A 573 14.40 5.74 6.43
C ALA A 573 14.05 5.10 5.09
N ARG A 574 14.33 5.80 3.99
CA ARG A 574 14.26 5.21 2.66
C ARG A 574 15.60 4.53 2.36
N ILE A 575 15.56 3.22 2.16
CA ILE A 575 16.72 2.41 1.78
C ILE A 575 16.35 1.78 0.44
N ASP A 576 17.15 2.07 -0.60
CA ASP A 576 16.93 1.61 -1.98
C ASP A 576 15.52 1.93 -2.53
N GLY A 577 14.98 3.09 -2.15
CA GLY A 577 13.66 3.55 -2.60
C GLY A 577 12.46 3.01 -1.81
N SER A 578 12.67 2.09 -0.88
CA SER A 578 11.64 1.56 0.03
C SER A 578 11.67 2.27 1.39
N LEU A 579 10.51 2.71 1.90
CA LEU A 579 10.40 3.25 3.26
C LEU A 579 10.46 2.09 4.28
N VAL A 580 11.58 1.99 4.98
CA VAL A 580 11.77 1.04 6.08
C VAL A 580 11.46 1.76 7.39
N ILE A 581 10.42 1.31 8.09
CA ILE A 581 10.06 1.80 9.42
C ILE A 581 10.37 0.70 10.43
N ARG A 582 11.18 1.01 11.44
CA ARG A 582 11.52 0.06 12.52
C ARG A 582 11.49 0.74 13.88
N PRO A 583 10.99 0.05 14.92
CA PRO A 583 11.09 0.54 16.29
C PRO A 583 12.54 0.47 16.78
N TYR A 584 12.97 1.50 17.48
CA TYR A 584 14.25 1.57 18.18
C TYR A 584 14.04 2.23 19.54
N THR A 585 14.60 1.65 20.58
CA THR A 585 14.67 2.32 21.88
C THR A 585 16.00 3.07 21.95
N PRO A 586 15.98 4.41 22.10
CA PRO A 586 17.21 5.17 22.28
C PRO A 586 17.98 4.73 23.52
N VAL A 587 19.31 4.77 23.42
CA VAL A 587 20.20 4.50 24.57
C VAL A 587 20.49 5.77 25.39
N THR A 588 20.11 6.93 24.86
CA THR A 588 20.05 8.24 25.54
C THR A 588 18.70 8.45 26.23
N SER A 589 18.65 9.41 27.15
CA SER A 589 17.44 9.79 27.89
C SER A 589 17.10 11.27 27.73
N ASP A 590 16.01 11.73 28.36
CA ASP A 590 15.67 13.16 28.39
C ASP A 590 16.63 14.03 29.21
N GLU A 591 17.71 13.45 29.76
CA GLU A 591 18.83 14.18 30.35
C GLU A 591 19.88 14.59 29.31
N ASP A 592 19.93 13.87 28.19
CA ASP A 592 20.79 14.18 27.06
C ASP A 592 20.17 15.32 26.25
N GLN A 593 20.84 16.46 26.23
CA GLN A 593 20.37 17.64 25.49
C GLN A 593 21.04 17.73 24.12
N GLY A 594 20.25 18.06 23.11
CA GLY A 594 20.70 18.37 21.75
C GLY A 594 20.93 17.16 20.85
N TYR A 595 20.87 15.93 21.35
CA TYR A 595 21.05 14.73 20.53
C TYR A 595 20.27 13.51 21.06
N VAL A 596 20.16 12.48 20.23
CA VAL A 596 19.65 11.15 20.58
C VAL A 596 20.56 10.07 19.95
N ASP A 597 20.92 9.04 20.71
CA ASP A 597 21.71 7.90 20.22
C ASP A 597 20.85 6.65 20.03
N LEU A 598 20.98 6.01 18.86
CA LEU A 598 20.39 4.72 18.53
C LEU A 598 21.49 3.69 18.26
N VAL A 599 21.37 2.49 18.83
CA VAL A 599 22.31 1.37 18.58
C VAL A 599 21.63 0.36 17.66
N ILE A 600 22.21 0.13 16.49
CA ILE A 600 21.59 -0.62 15.39
C ILE A 600 22.57 -1.69 14.88
N LYS A 601 22.10 -2.94 14.72
CA LYS A 601 22.86 -4.06 14.15
C LYS A 601 22.81 -4.00 12.61
N ASP A 602 23.94 -4.18 11.92
CA ASP A 602 24.23 -4.09 10.47
C ASP A 602 23.45 -5.11 9.59
N GLN A 603 22.29 -5.60 10.02
CA GLN A 603 21.29 -6.31 9.18
C GLN A 603 20.55 -5.34 8.24
N PHE A 604 21.15 -4.18 7.96
CA PHE A 604 20.64 -3.10 7.15
C PHE A 604 21.62 -2.89 5.98
N PRO A 605 21.17 -2.99 4.72
CA PRO A 605 22.03 -2.59 3.62
C PRO A 605 22.34 -1.09 3.77
N VAL A 606 23.65 -0.80 3.71
CA VAL A 606 24.32 0.38 3.12
C VAL A 606 23.40 1.58 2.84
N HIS A 607 23.80 2.80 3.23
CA HIS A 607 23.15 4.11 2.99
C HIS A 607 22.53 4.87 4.19
N LEU A 608 22.84 4.50 5.43
CA LEU A 608 22.89 5.50 6.53
C LEU A 608 24.21 6.32 6.50
N ASP A 609 24.84 6.40 5.33
CA ASP A 609 26.15 7.02 5.09
C ASP A 609 26.06 8.44 4.50
N SER A 610 24.85 8.87 4.13
CA SER A 610 24.56 10.25 3.72
C SER A 610 23.99 11.07 4.87
N PRO A 611 24.12 12.41 4.86
CA PRO A 611 23.55 13.32 5.87
C PRO A 611 22.01 13.44 5.76
N THR A 612 21.33 12.32 5.56
CA THR A 612 19.89 12.24 5.30
C THR A 612 19.11 12.50 6.58
N MET A 613 18.09 13.35 6.47
CA MET A 613 17.14 13.56 7.56
C MET A 613 16.32 12.30 7.77
N THR A 614 16.31 11.80 9.00
CA THR A 614 15.63 10.56 9.37
C THR A 614 14.36 10.91 10.15
N ALA A 615 13.21 10.41 9.70
CA ALA A 615 11.94 10.71 10.36
C ALA A 615 11.74 9.78 11.55
N VAL A 616 11.60 10.39 12.73
CA VAL A 616 11.38 9.74 14.02
C VAL A 616 9.94 9.98 14.44
N GLU A 617 9.15 8.91 14.55
CA GLU A 617 7.74 8.93 15.00
C GLU A 617 7.66 8.28 16.39
N ILE A 618 6.75 8.73 17.27
CA ILE A 618 6.50 8.03 18.55
C ILE A 618 5.34 7.06 18.38
N ARG A 619 5.40 5.90 19.05
CA ARG A 619 4.14 5.27 19.49
C ARG A 619 4.11 5.10 21.00
N ASN A 620 2.90 5.09 21.54
CA ASN A 620 2.69 4.96 22.97
C ASN A 620 3.02 3.53 23.45
N PHE A 621 3.94 3.43 24.42
CA PHE A 621 4.08 2.26 25.28
C PHE A 621 2.87 2.18 26.20
N SER A 622 2.26 1.00 26.25
CA SER A 622 1.14 0.68 27.12
C SER A 622 1.16 -0.81 27.35
N ILE A 623 1.17 -1.25 28.60
CA ILE A 623 0.97 -2.66 28.92
C ILE A 623 -0.49 -2.94 28.58
N GLN A 624 -0.71 -3.69 27.50
CA GLN A 624 -2.03 -4.08 27.04
C GLN A 624 -2.08 -5.60 26.97
N PRO A 625 -3.16 -6.24 27.45
CA PRO A 625 -3.37 -7.67 27.26
C PRO A 625 -3.35 -8.10 25.77
N ASN A 626 -3.73 -7.18 24.87
CA ASN A 626 -3.61 -7.28 23.41
C ASN A 626 -3.65 -5.87 22.77
N GLN A 627 -3.27 -5.71 21.49
CA GLN A 627 -3.15 -4.42 20.78
C GLN A 627 -4.42 -3.53 20.77
N LYS A 628 -5.59 -4.06 21.12
CA LYS A 628 -6.87 -3.34 21.11
C LYS A 628 -7.39 -3.02 22.52
N SER A 629 -6.72 -3.52 23.56
CA SER A 629 -7.13 -3.33 24.95
C SER A 629 -6.63 -1.99 25.49
N PRO A 630 -7.35 -1.35 26.42
CA PRO A 630 -6.85 -0.16 27.08
C PRO A 630 -5.56 -0.48 27.87
N PRO A 631 -4.67 0.50 28.06
CA PRO A 631 -3.48 0.34 28.90
C PRO A 631 -3.84 -0.05 30.34
N GLU A 632 -3.16 -1.05 30.88
CA GLU A 632 -3.29 -1.46 32.28
C GLU A 632 -2.05 -1.04 33.07
N PRO A 633 -2.20 -0.26 34.16
CA PRO A 633 -1.09 0.03 35.04
C PRO A 633 -0.66 -1.25 35.78
N ARG A 634 0.64 -1.56 35.77
CA ARG A 634 1.21 -2.66 36.56
C ARG A 634 2.26 -2.14 37.52
N VAL A 635 2.23 -2.69 38.73
CA VAL A 635 3.22 -2.41 39.79
C VAL A 635 3.93 -3.71 40.08
N ALA A 636 5.25 -3.72 39.95
CA ALA A 636 6.10 -4.86 40.25
C ALA A 636 7.25 -4.41 41.15
N LYS A 637 7.65 -5.28 42.09
CA LYS A 637 8.84 -5.07 42.92
C LYS A 637 10.07 -5.73 42.31
N ARG A 638 9.85 -6.73 41.45
CA ARG A 638 10.92 -7.52 40.83
C ARG A 638 10.64 -7.65 39.34
N LEU A 639 11.57 -7.20 38.53
CA LEU A 639 11.54 -7.31 37.08
C LEU A 639 12.52 -8.39 36.65
N GLY A 640 12.01 -9.41 35.96
CA GLY A 640 12.87 -10.30 35.17
C GLY A 640 12.86 -9.85 33.72
N MET A 641 14.02 -9.83 33.08
CA MET A 641 14.20 -9.32 31.72
C MET A 641 14.91 -10.38 30.90
N ILE A 642 14.36 -10.73 29.74
CA ILE A 642 14.99 -11.65 28.79
C ILE A 642 15.21 -10.89 27.49
N ALA A 643 16.47 -10.64 27.16
CA ALA A 643 16.87 -9.89 25.97
C ALA A 643 17.62 -10.79 24.96
N GLY A 644 17.38 -10.56 23.66
CA GLY A 644 18.14 -11.18 22.58
C GLY A 644 18.70 -10.13 21.61
N GLY A 645 20.02 -10.09 21.43
CA GLY A 645 20.67 -9.13 20.53
C GLY A 645 20.28 -7.67 20.81
N THR A 646 19.69 -6.97 19.84
CA THR A 646 19.27 -5.56 19.97
C THR A 646 18.10 -5.33 20.93
N GLY A 647 17.41 -6.40 21.35
CA GLY A 647 16.34 -6.34 22.35
C GLY A 647 16.78 -5.89 23.74
N ILE A 648 18.09 -5.69 23.97
CA ILE A 648 18.63 -5.13 25.21
C ILE A 648 18.28 -3.66 25.41
N THR A 649 18.08 -2.89 24.34
CA THR A 649 17.86 -1.43 24.42
C THR A 649 16.62 -1.01 25.23
N PRO A 650 15.42 -1.62 25.07
CA PRO A 650 14.29 -1.35 25.97
C PRO A 650 14.56 -1.74 27.42
N MET A 651 15.30 -2.84 27.66
CA MET A 651 15.65 -3.28 29.00
C MET A 651 16.57 -2.27 29.69
N LEU A 652 17.63 -1.84 28.98
CA LEU A 652 18.61 -0.88 29.50
C LEU A 652 17.96 0.46 29.85
N GLN A 653 17.00 0.94 29.04
CA GLN A 653 16.28 2.18 29.32
C GLN A 653 15.53 2.10 30.66
N LEU A 654 14.85 0.99 30.94
CA LEU A 654 14.17 0.76 32.21
C LEU A 654 15.14 0.58 33.37
N ILE A 655 16.18 -0.25 33.20
CA ILE A 655 17.21 -0.50 34.23
C ILE A 655 17.84 0.83 34.67
N ARG A 656 18.25 1.69 33.73
CA ARG A 656 18.84 3.00 34.05
C ARG A 656 17.87 3.89 34.81
N ALA A 657 16.61 3.95 34.41
CA ALA A 657 15.61 4.78 35.08
C ALA A 657 15.37 4.32 36.53
N ILE A 658 15.21 3.01 36.74
CA ILE A 658 14.97 2.42 38.07
C ILE A 658 16.19 2.62 38.98
N LEU A 659 17.38 2.25 38.51
CA LEU A 659 18.59 2.29 39.34
C LEU A 659 19.01 3.72 39.70
N LYS A 660 18.73 4.68 38.81
CA LYS A 660 19.00 6.09 39.04
C LYS A 660 18.16 6.69 40.16
N ASP A 661 16.93 6.22 40.36
CA ASP A 661 16.11 6.66 41.49
C ASP A 661 16.52 5.91 42.76
N PRO A 662 17.12 6.58 43.76
CA PRO A 662 17.51 5.92 45.00
C PRO A 662 16.30 5.54 45.87
N THR A 663 15.12 6.06 45.56
CA THR A 663 13.86 5.78 46.28
C THR A 663 13.07 4.63 45.65
N ASP A 664 13.41 4.20 44.43
CA ASP A 664 12.80 3.06 43.76
C ASP A 664 13.41 1.73 44.28
N PRO A 665 12.62 0.87 44.98
CA PRO A 665 13.12 -0.37 45.54
C PRO A 665 13.14 -1.53 44.53
N THR A 666 12.77 -1.29 43.27
CA THR A 666 12.59 -2.34 42.26
C THR A 666 13.90 -3.05 41.97
N GLN A 667 13.87 -4.39 41.99
CA GLN A 667 15.00 -5.25 41.63
C GLN A 667 14.87 -5.70 40.18
N CYS A 668 15.95 -5.64 39.42
CA CYS A 668 16.01 -6.06 38.03
C CYS A 668 16.95 -7.27 37.89
N SER A 669 16.52 -8.29 37.15
CA SER A 669 17.34 -9.44 36.78
C SER A 669 17.29 -9.61 35.27
N LEU A 670 18.43 -9.58 34.60
CA LEU A 670 18.54 -9.65 33.15
C LEU A 670 19.26 -10.94 32.72
N LEU A 671 18.60 -11.73 31.89
CA LEU A 671 19.17 -12.82 31.13
C LEU A 671 19.35 -12.38 29.66
N PHE A 672 20.60 -12.23 29.22
CA PHE A 672 20.93 -11.68 27.90
C PHE A 672 21.54 -12.74 26.98
N ALA A 673 20.85 -13.03 25.87
CA ALA A 673 21.22 -14.06 24.91
C ALA A 673 21.80 -13.48 23.61
N ASN A 674 22.95 -14.01 23.18
CA ASN A 674 23.64 -13.62 21.95
C ASN A 674 24.23 -14.85 21.24
N GLN A 675 24.59 -14.72 19.95
CA GLN A 675 25.19 -15.84 19.22
C GLN A 675 26.63 -16.11 19.69
N THR A 676 27.45 -15.07 19.77
CA THR A 676 28.84 -15.14 20.22
C THR A 676 29.12 -14.03 21.23
N GLU A 677 30.25 -14.13 21.95
CA GLU A 677 30.68 -13.09 22.90
C GLU A 677 30.84 -11.71 22.22
N LYS A 678 31.29 -11.70 20.95
CA LYS A 678 31.48 -10.48 20.16
C LYS A 678 30.16 -9.81 19.73
N ASP A 679 29.03 -10.50 19.89
CA ASP A 679 27.70 -9.97 19.61
C ASP A 679 27.06 -9.30 20.82
N ILE A 680 27.68 -9.37 22.02
CA ILE A 680 27.16 -8.72 23.22
C ILE A 680 27.38 -7.20 23.10
N ILE A 681 26.31 -6.48 22.79
CA ILE A 681 26.33 -5.02 22.71
C ILE A 681 26.10 -4.41 24.10
N LEU A 682 26.73 -3.27 24.39
CA LEU A 682 26.61 -2.56 25.69
C LEU A 682 27.03 -3.39 26.90
N ARG A 683 27.96 -4.35 26.72
CA ARG A 683 28.43 -5.23 27.79
C ARG A 683 29.03 -4.46 28.96
N GLU A 684 29.95 -3.54 28.67
CA GLU A 684 30.65 -2.73 29.68
C GLU A 684 29.64 -1.89 30.49
N ASP A 685 28.66 -1.26 29.83
CA ASP A 685 27.60 -0.51 30.51
C ASP A 685 26.79 -1.39 31.48
N LEU A 686 26.46 -2.63 31.09
CA LEU A 686 25.68 -3.55 31.90
C LEU A 686 26.49 -4.07 33.10
N GLU A 687 27.74 -4.45 32.88
CA GLU A 687 28.64 -4.91 33.93
C GLU A 687 28.95 -3.78 34.93
N GLU A 688 29.10 -2.54 34.45
CA GLU A 688 29.26 -1.36 35.31
C GLU A 688 28.00 -1.13 36.17
N LEU A 689 26.80 -1.20 35.58
CA LEU A 689 25.56 -1.09 36.34
C LEU A 689 25.42 -2.19 37.40
N GLN A 690 25.82 -3.43 37.09
CA GLN A 690 25.79 -4.53 38.05
C GLN A 690 26.79 -4.29 39.18
N ALA A 691 28.00 -3.83 38.87
CA ALA A 691 29.02 -3.52 39.86
C ALA A 691 28.62 -2.35 40.77
N GLN A 692 27.94 -1.34 40.24
CA GLN A 692 27.46 -0.19 41.01
C GLN A 692 26.21 -0.52 41.86
N TYR A 693 25.32 -1.38 41.36
CA TYR A 693 24.05 -1.70 42.02
C TYR A 693 23.84 -3.22 42.24
N PRO A 694 24.79 -3.93 42.88
CA PRO A 694 24.76 -5.40 42.95
C PRO A 694 23.58 -5.96 43.75
N SER A 695 22.92 -5.16 44.58
CA SER A 695 21.72 -5.55 45.33
C SER A 695 20.41 -5.33 44.57
N ARG A 696 20.42 -4.50 43.51
CA ARG A 696 19.22 -4.15 42.73
C ARG A 696 19.29 -4.60 41.27
N PHE A 697 20.46 -4.92 40.74
CA PHE A 697 20.62 -5.39 39.37
C PHE A 697 21.47 -6.66 39.31
N GLN A 698 20.87 -7.72 38.77
CA GLN A 698 21.55 -8.98 38.46
C GLN A 698 21.61 -9.15 36.95
N LEU A 699 22.76 -9.59 36.44
CA LEU A 699 23.02 -9.76 35.02
C LEU A 699 23.61 -11.16 34.79
N TRP A 700 23.06 -11.85 33.80
CA TRP A 700 23.52 -13.16 33.36
C TRP A 700 23.48 -13.25 31.84
N PHE A 701 24.44 -13.98 31.26
CA PHE A 701 24.56 -14.12 29.81
C PHE A 701 24.37 -15.58 29.36
N THR A 702 23.93 -15.77 28.12
CA THR A 702 24.02 -17.06 27.43
C THR A 702 24.45 -16.89 25.98
N LEU A 703 25.29 -17.81 25.49
CA LEU A 703 25.82 -17.77 24.13
C LEU A 703 25.52 -19.06 23.37
N ASP A 704 25.10 -18.96 22.11
CA ASP A 704 24.96 -20.13 21.22
C ASP A 704 26.31 -20.80 20.99
N HIS A 705 27.35 -19.98 20.79
CA HIS A 705 28.73 -20.40 20.52
C HIS A 705 29.69 -19.68 21.48
N PRO A 706 29.83 -20.16 22.74
CA PRO A 706 30.73 -19.56 23.72
C PRO A 706 32.21 -19.87 23.44
N PRO A 707 33.14 -19.02 23.89
CA PRO A 707 34.56 -19.37 23.98
C PRO A 707 34.79 -20.44 25.07
N ALA A 708 35.97 -21.07 25.07
CA ALA A 708 36.27 -22.19 25.97
C ALA A 708 36.28 -21.82 27.46
N ASP A 709 36.54 -20.56 27.79
CA ASP A 709 36.64 -19.98 29.13
C ASP A 709 35.39 -19.19 29.53
N TRP A 710 34.25 -19.45 28.89
CA TRP A 710 33.00 -18.76 29.18
C TRP A 710 32.43 -19.11 30.56
N ALA A 711 32.29 -18.08 31.40
CA ALA A 711 31.85 -18.23 32.79
C ALA A 711 30.32 -18.32 32.97
N TYR A 712 29.54 -18.13 31.90
CA TYR A 712 28.08 -18.09 31.94
C TYR A 712 27.46 -19.26 31.17
N SER A 713 26.15 -19.20 30.93
CA SER A 713 25.41 -20.26 30.28
C SER A 713 25.72 -20.41 28.79
N GLN A 714 25.44 -21.61 28.25
CA GLN A 714 25.58 -21.94 26.84
C GLN A 714 24.24 -22.39 26.24
N GLY A 715 23.98 -21.95 25.00
CA GLY A 715 22.83 -22.32 24.19
C GLY A 715 21.64 -21.37 24.32
N PHE A 716 20.53 -21.76 23.71
CA PHE A 716 19.27 -21.03 23.82
C PHE A 716 18.76 -20.97 25.26
N VAL A 717 17.91 -19.96 25.55
CA VAL A 717 17.31 -19.78 26.88
C VAL A 717 16.53 -21.04 27.29
N THR A 718 16.88 -21.59 28.45
CA THR A 718 16.23 -22.79 29.03
C THR A 718 15.43 -22.45 30.29
N ALA A 719 14.57 -23.38 30.72
CA ALA A 719 13.86 -23.28 31.99
C ALA A 719 14.83 -23.18 33.18
N ASP A 720 15.93 -23.93 33.18
CA ASP A 720 16.90 -23.91 34.29
C ASP A 720 17.56 -22.53 34.42
N MET A 721 17.96 -21.92 33.29
CA MET A 721 18.52 -20.56 33.28
C MET A 721 17.52 -19.53 33.82
N ILE A 722 16.25 -19.63 33.43
CA ILE A 722 15.19 -18.74 33.92
C ILE A 722 15.00 -18.94 35.43
N GLN A 723 14.92 -20.19 35.89
CA GLN A 723 14.69 -20.51 37.29
C GLN A 723 15.84 -20.04 38.19
N GLU A 724 17.07 -20.13 37.71
CA GLU A 724 18.27 -19.78 38.47
C GLU A 724 18.53 -18.26 38.49
N HIS A 725 18.27 -17.57 37.38
CA HIS A 725 18.72 -16.18 37.20
C HIS A 725 17.59 -15.13 37.18
N LEU A 726 16.32 -15.53 37.12
CA LEU A 726 15.17 -14.61 37.13
C LEU A 726 14.30 -14.80 38.40
N PRO A 727 13.53 -13.78 38.83
CA PRO A 727 12.66 -13.88 39.99
C PRO A 727 11.59 -14.96 39.80
N SER A 728 11.42 -15.83 40.79
CA SER A 728 10.37 -16.86 40.79
C SER A 728 8.96 -16.25 40.65
N PRO A 729 7.99 -16.96 40.04
CA PRO A 729 6.64 -16.44 39.82
C PRO A 729 5.98 -15.88 41.10
N GLY A 730 5.36 -14.71 41.01
CA GLY A 730 4.69 -14.05 42.13
C GLY A 730 3.90 -12.83 41.66
N ASP A 731 2.96 -12.36 42.48
CA ASP A 731 2.09 -11.22 42.11
C ASP A 731 2.84 -9.89 42.04
N ASP A 732 4.04 -9.80 42.62
CA ASP A 732 4.94 -8.65 42.56
C ASP A 732 6.01 -8.75 41.46
N VAL A 733 5.89 -9.73 40.57
CA VAL A 733 6.86 -10.03 39.50
C VAL A 733 6.30 -9.70 38.13
N LEU A 734 7.12 -9.01 37.32
CA LEU A 734 6.84 -8.79 35.90
C LEU A 734 8.04 -9.22 35.06
N LEU A 735 7.79 -10.02 34.03
CA LEU A 735 8.76 -10.45 33.04
C LEU A 735 8.63 -9.64 31.76
N LEU A 736 9.75 -9.10 31.30
CA LEU A 736 9.87 -8.32 30.08
C LEU A 736 10.70 -9.08 29.06
N LEU A 737 10.18 -9.25 27.85
CA LEU A 737 10.83 -10.00 26.79
C LEU A 737 11.06 -9.13 25.55
N CYS A 738 12.27 -9.14 25.00
CA CYS A 738 12.54 -8.50 23.71
C CYS A 738 13.69 -9.21 23.00
N GLY A 739 13.45 -9.69 21.78
CA GLY A 739 14.45 -10.40 21.00
C GLY A 739 13.85 -10.96 19.71
N PRO A 740 14.62 -11.74 18.92
CA PRO A 740 14.13 -12.34 17.70
C PRO A 740 12.83 -13.16 17.94
N PRO A 741 11.82 -13.11 17.06
CA PRO A 741 10.56 -13.82 17.26
C PRO A 741 10.72 -15.32 17.60
N PRO A 742 11.64 -16.08 16.96
CA PRO A 742 11.86 -17.48 17.34
C PRO A 742 12.36 -17.67 18.77
N MET A 743 13.23 -16.78 19.27
CA MET A 743 13.71 -16.84 20.65
C MET A 743 12.55 -16.67 21.64
N VAL A 744 11.72 -15.64 21.43
CA VAL A 744 10.61 -15.35 22.33
C VAL A 744 9.55 -16.46 22.29
N GLN A 745 9.18 -16.92 21.09
CA GLN A 745 8.09 -17.88 20.90
C GLN A 745 8.48 -19.33 21.23
N LEU A 746 9.71 -19.74 20.93
CA LEU A 746 10.12 -21.15 21.05
C LEU A 746 10.94 -21.42 22.31
N ALA A 747 11.73 -20.45 22.78
CA ALA A 747 12.58 -20.61 23.96
C ALA A 747 11.99 -19.95 25.20
N CYS A 748 11.49 -18.72 25.12
CA CYS A 748 11.05 -18.00 26.32
C CYS A 748 9.65 -18.43 26.78
N HIS A 749 8.61 -18.25 25.96
CA HIS A 749 7.22 -18.50 26.38
C HIS A 749 6.98 -19.92 26.92
N PRO A 750 7.42 -21.01 26.24
CA PRO A 750 7.21 -22.38 26.70
C PRO A 750 7.93 -22.69 28.02
N ASN A 751 9.16 -22.19 28.20
CA ASN A 751 9.89 -22.39 29.45
C ASN A 751 9.26 -21.60 30.61
N LEU A 752 8.74 -20.41 30.34
CA LEU A 752 7.97 -19.64 31.32
C LEU A 752 6.66 -20.34 31.71
N ASP A 753 5.98 -21.00 30.75
CA ASP A 753 4.75 -21.77 31.04
C ASP A 753 5.08 -22.96 31.94
N LYS A 754 6.16 -23.68 31.62
CA LYS A 754 6.66 -24.81 32.42
C LYS A 754 6.98 -24.41 33.87
N LEU A 755 7.48 -23.20 34.08
CA LEU A 755 7.85 -22.67 35.40
C LEU A 755 6.70 -21.99 36.14
N GLY A 756 5.50 -21.94 35.56
CA GLY A 756 4.31 -21.42 36.23
C GLY A 756 4.16 -19.89 36.22
N TYR A 757 4.87 -19.17 35.36
CA TYR A 757 4.58 -17.75 35.14
C TYR A 757 3.24 -17.61 34.42
N SER A 758 2.35 -16.75 34.88
CA SER A 758 1.07 -16.52 34.19
C SER A 758 1.19 -15.46 33.08
N GLN A 759 0.23 -15.39 32.17
CA GLN A 759 0.24 -14.36 31.11
C GLN A 759 0.22 -12.93 31.66
N LYS A 760 -0.44 -12.71 32.82
CA LYS A 760 -0.43 -11.42 33.53
C LYS A 760 0.94 -11.02 34.09
N MET A 761 1.89 -11.96 34.18
CA MET A 761 3.25 -11.71 34.63
C MET A 761 4.21 -11.45 33.47
N ARG A 762 3.75 -11.44 32.21
CA ARG A 762 4.61 -11.33 31.03
C ARG A 762 4.25 -10.11 30.20
N PHE A 763 5.24 -9.54 29.54
CA PHE A 763 5.11 -8.52 28.52
C PHE A 763 6.21 -8.67 27.46
N THR A 764 5.83 -8.68 26.18
CA THR A 764 6.77 -8.77 25.05
C THR A 764 6.75 -7.45 24.28
N TYR A 765 7.92 -6.87 24.06
CA TYR A 765 8.12 -5.61 23.33
C TYR A 765 7.86 -5.70 21.82
#